data_AF-A0A1J9QJX4-F1
#
_entry.id   AF-A0A1J9QJX4-F1
#
_cell.length_a   1.000
_cell.length_b   1.000
_cell.length_c   1.000
_cell.angle_alpha   90.00
_cell.angle_beta   90.00
_cell.angle_gamma   90.00
#
_symmetry.space_group_name_H-M   'P 1'
#
loop_
_entity.id
_entity.type
_entity.pdbx_description
1 polymer ?
#
loop_
_entity_poly.entity_id
_entity_poly.type
_entity_poly.pdbx_seq_one_letter_code
_entity_poly.pdbx_strand_id
1 'polypeptide(L)'
;MDLLDRLNHLTRASVEAIRPLPPQGSPIANDRYVIKRTAEDCVHAFDNQLRTKIWFKSPPLQSHVIRRIRGLKLFAESHDQGYFDDKKGGNWTWLELAILEDERATSPKTNEDGKELVWLSHPNKVGSSCYEWLQGETFDKRRDFLSSLKGGNVIAVRLCARFQNWGIYVRNGYLVIDIGSDDDPVPIRPIPLHENTKALARRSVTKWFQEAQNPDNDTALELSLFINAMAKFQSLPPNDQLSYYRIAGIHSSPRNVPWNMGNGPIPYNDPNLDERIERGEGGAYCMHNKVLFPTWHRAYMMLFERTISDLMMEEAKSRRHKQWILAATRWRLPYWDWAAEPCLPELVLMEQISIVDAWDPVTRHAHMRVIPNPMYRFQMPGGRPMGDPSYGDYRIDNAGEGPWDACIGTSRHAISLYDEQRLWVQGHTDVTKTNAALQRPSWPSELAARDLTLKDAVFRLLTANYCTKYDHFASTKHADSPDHAQCYLSLEGIHNSVHNCIGGNNFLSGLGHMAYVSVAAFDPVFWLHHCNVDRLLYLWQCSNPDKWITQIGGDDGAETDLVPFHRSGRRNDFFNSDGLRRPDSLHYTFDDMESIVDSDGEICKEYLNKHINTLYGPVPSAFNDPRKDVDPVINIIYDRYALDGLQYALHFFLGRVDRNIPYQHQRNLVGSVYTFTFPFAGPNGTTRCPNCRQQAKAGVLSHAQIPLTRSVAQDERRTPADARNYFQRELQWVAVLDSGAKIPSKTLGNALEITLLLGANQLPDGLEGEPNFSGYEPVGFDWKNAEIRDTRV
;
A
#
# COMPACT_ATOMS: atom_id res chain seq x y z
N MET A 1 16.55 -5.25 28.89
CA MET A 1 17.98 -5.55 29.05
C MET A 1 18.74 -4.43 28.36
N ASP A 2 19.44 -3.60 29.12
CA ASP A 2 20.26 -2.52 28.58
C ASP A 2 21.18 -3.05 27.49
N LEU A 3 21.07 -2.47 26.29
CA LEU A 3 21.98 -2.72 25.19
C LEU A 3 23.35 -2.16 25.57
N LEU A 4 24.15 -3.01 26.23
CA LEU A 4 25.59 -2.86 26.40
C LEU A 4 26.21 -2.35 25.09
N ASP A 5 27.11 -1.37 25.21
CA ASP A 5 27.88 -0.82 24.08
C ASP A 5 28.47 -1.98 23.23
N ARG A 6 27.87 -2.18 22.06
CA ARG A 6 28.04 -3.38 21.23
C ARG A 6 29.43 -3.52 20.62
N LEU A 7 30.27 -2.48 20.69
CA LEU A 7 31.58 -2.45 20.04
C LEU A 7 32.74 -2.25 21.03
N ASN A 8 32.48 -1.96 22.31
CA ASN A 8 33.54 -1.75 23.31
C ASN A 8 34.36 -3.00 23.67
N HIS A 9 33.80 -4.20 23.50
CA HIS A 9 34.49 -5.45 23.81
C HIS A 9 35.48 -5.88 22.71
N LEU A 10 35.54 -5.15 21.59
CA LEU A 10 36.41 -5.51 20.47
C LEU A 10 37.88 -5.23 20.80
N THR A 11 38.70 -6.28 20.75
CA THR A 11 40.15 -6.20 20.84
C THR A 11 40.75 -5.87 19.47
N ARG A 12 41.99 -5.36 19.44
CA ARG A 12 42.72 -5.11 18.18
C ARG A 12 42.71 -6.30 17.23
N ALA A 13 43.10 -7.49 17.72
CA ALA A 13 43.12 -8.71 16.92
C ALA A 13 41.74 -9.05 16.35
N SER A 14 40.66 -8.82 17.12
CA SER A 14 39.30 -9.04 16.63
C SER A 14 38.92 -8.04 15.53
N VAL A 15 39.29 -6.76 15.66
CA VAL A 15 39.01 -5.71 14.66
C VAL A 15 39.76 -5.97 13.36
N GLU A 16 41.03 -6.34 13.44
CA GLU A 16 41.87 -6.63 12.28
C GLU A 16 41.36 -7.85 11.47
N ALA A 17 40.66 -8.78 12.13
CA ALA A 17 40.04 -9.95 11.52
C ALA A 17 38.65 -9.69 10.91
N ILE A 18 38.04 -8.52 11.14
CA ILE A 18 36.72 -8.18 10.57
C ILE A 18 36.83 -8.05 9.05
N ARG A 19 35.86 -8.61 8.32
CA ARG A 19 35.83 -8.56 6.86
C ARG A 19 35.51 -7.15 6.33
N PRO A 20 36.03 -6.77 5.14
CA PRO A 20 35.70 -5.50 4.52
C PRO A 20 34.21 -5.35 4.23
N LEU A 21 33.70 -4.10 4.28
CA LEU A 21 32.36 -3.79 3.78
C LEU A 21 32.24 -4.20 2.30
N PRO A 22 31.19 -4.94 1.88
CA PRO A 22 31.04 -5.36 0.50
C PRO A 22 30.93 -4.19 -0.47
N PRO A 23 31.31 -4.36 -1.74
CA PRO A 23 31.12 -3.35 -2.77
C PRO A 23 29.65 -2.93 -2.90
N GLN A 24 29.42 -1.69 -3.36
CA GLN A 24 28.08 -1.17 -3.59
C GLN A 24 27.29 -2.09 -4.54
N GLY A 25 26.05 -2.41 -4.17
CA GLY A 25 25.18 -3.33 -4.92
C GLY A 25 25.31 -4.81 -4.55
N SER A 26 26.29 -5.18 -3.70
CA SER A 26 26.38 -6.54 -3.16
C SER A 26 25.42 -6.73 -1.97
N PRO A 27 24.82 -7.92 -1.78
CA PRO A 27 24.07 -8.24 -0.57
C PRO A 27 24.95 -8.10 0.68
N ILE A 28 24.43 -7.41 1.70
CA ILE A 28 25.11 -7.23 2.99
C ILE A 28 24.38 -8.07 4.04
N ALA A 29 25.07 -9.06 4.63
CA ALA A 29 24.53 -9.91 5.69
C ALA A 29 24.50 -9.19 7.05
N ASN A 30 23.77 -9.73 8.02
CA ASN A 30 23.75 -9.21 9.39
C ASN A 30 25.06 -9.58 10.10
N ASP A 31 26.00 -8.65 10.15
CA ASP A 31 27.32 -8.88 10.75
C ASP A 31 28.09 -7.56 10.91
N ARG A 32 29.33 -7.67 11.39
CA ARG A 32 30.29 -6.59 11.45
C ARG A 32 31.12 -6.52 10.18
N TYR A 33 31.33 -5.29 9.75
CA TYR A 33 32.16 -4.95 8.60
C TYR A 33 33.15 -3.87 8.97
N VAL A 34 34.25 -3.79 8.22
CA VAL A 34 35.27 -2.77 8.44
C VAL A 34 35.59 -2.02 7.16
N ILE A 35 35.74 -0.71 7.29
CA ILE A 35 36.41 0.12 6.29
C ILE A 35 37.77 0.46 6.88
N LYS A 36 38.85 0.07 6.19
CA LYS A 36 40.19 0.22 6.73
C LYS A 36 41.13 0.96 5.78
N ARG A 37 42.09 1.67 6.38
CA ARG A 37 43.22 2.31 5.72
C ARG A 37 44.49 1.99 6.49
N THR A 38 45.44 1.33 5.84
CA THR A 38 46.74 0.93 6.41
C THR A 38 47.86 1.66 5.66
N ALA A 39 47.89 2.98 5.81
CA ALA A 39 48.88 3.85 5.19
C ALA A 39 49.10 5.07 6.09
N GLU A 40 50.37 5.45 6.25
CA GLU A 40 50.74 6.62 7.03
C GLU A 40 50.16 7.90 6.43
N ASP A 41 49.67 8.78 7.29
CA ASP A 41 49.20 10.11 6.92
C ASP A 41 49.36 11.08 8.09
N CYS A 42 49.35 12.38 7.80
CA CYS A 42 49.49 13.42 8.81
C CYS A 42 48.80 14.74 8.44
N VAL A 43 48.54 15.55 9.47
CA VAL A 43 48.11 16.94 9.35
C VAL A 43 48.86 17.79 10.37
N HIS A 44 49.35 18.95 9.92
CA HIS A 44 50.07 19.92 10.74
C HIS A 44 49.34 21.25 10.79
N ALA A 45 49.27 21.83 11.99
CA ALA A 45 48.84 23.20 12.19
C ALA A 45 50.06 24.12 12.33
N PHE A 46 50.07 25.18 11.51
CA PHE A 46 51.14 26.18 11.48
C PHE A 46 50.71 27.50 12.15
N ASP A 47 49.45 27.58 12.56
CA ASP A 47 48.80 28.75 13.14
C ASP A 47 47.64 28.31 14.06
N ASN A 48 46.88 29.26 14.58
CA ASN A 48 45.77 29.01 15.50
C ASN A 48 44.50 28.47 14.80
N GLN A 49 44.56 28.27 13.48
CA GLN A 49 43.44 27.79 12.69
C GLN A 49 43.37 26.26 12.73
N LEU A 50 42.16 25.74 12.62
CA LEU A 50 41.94 24.30 12.51
C LEU A 50 42.40 23.83 11.12
N ARG A 51 43.31 22.86 11.10
CA ARG A 51 43.73 22.16 9.89
C ARG A 51 43.10 20.77 9.89
N THR A 52 42.51 20.39 8.76
CA THR A 52 41.85 19.09 8.61
C THR A 52 42.25 18.40 7.31
N LYS A 53 42.18 17.06 7.32
CA LYS A 53 42.34 16.22 6.13
C LYS A 53 41.45 15.00 6.23
N ILE A 54 40.74 14.67 5.16
CA ILE A 54 40.04 13.40 5.06
C ILE A 54 41.06 12.29 4.82
N TRP A 55 41.14 11.33 5.74
CA TRP A 55 42.10 10.22 5.68
C TRP A 55 41.58 9.06 4.85
N PHE A 56 40.35 8.61 5.12
CA PHE A 56 39.66 7.61 4.32
C PHE A 56 38.14 7.75 4.45
N LYS A 57 37.43 7.07 3.55
CA LYS A 57 35.98 7.20 3.37
C LYS A 57 35.32 5.83 3.17
N SER A 58 34.05 5.71 3.53
CA SER A 58 33.20 4.61 3.08
C SER A 58 32.85 4.76 1.59
N PRO A 59 32.42 3.67 0.93
CA PRO A 59 31.57 3.79 -0.26
C PRO A 59 30.28 4.56 0.07
N PRO A 60 29.57 5.10 -0.95
CA PRO A 60 28.23 5.65 -0.76
C PRO A 60 27.29 4.61 -0.13
N LEU A 61 26.68 4.98 1.00
CA LEU A 61 25.78 4.09 1.73
C LEU A 61 24.37 4.17 1.17
N GLN A 62 23.75 3.02 0.92
CA GLN A 62 22.36 2.95 0.48
C GLN A 62 21.41 3.13 1.68
N SER A 63 20.23 3.71 1.47
CA SER A 63 19.25 3.98 2.54
C SER A 63 18.91 2.73 3.37
N HIS A 64 18.78 1.57 2.73
CA HIS A 64 18.51 0.30 3.41
C HIS A 64 19.69 -0.18 4.28
N VAL A 65 20.93 0.08 3.86
CA VAL A 65 22.12 -0.25 4.66
C VAL A 65 22.16 0.65 5.88
N ILE A 66 21.89 1.95 5.71
CA ILE A 66 21.89 2.95 6.80
C ILE A 66 20.90 2.55 7.90
N ARG A 67 19.66 2.15 7.56
CA ARG A 67 18.64 1.72 8.54
C ARG A 67 19.08 0.52 9.39
N ARG A 68 19.92 -0.34 8.80
CA ARG A 68 20.47 -1.54 9.42
C ARG A 68 21.70 -1.25 10.28
N ILE A 69 22.32 -0.08 10.20
CA ILE A 69 23.46 0.25 11.06
C ILE A 69 22.99 0.36 12.51
N ARG A 70 23.55 -0.50 13.36
CA ARG A 70 23.29 -0.54 14.81
C ARG A 70 24.34 0.24 15.60
N GLY A 71 25.55 0.32 15.07
CA GLY A 71 26.66 1.02 15.70
C GLY A 71 27.83 1.25 14.75
N LEU A 72 28.54 2.35 14.94
CA LEU A 72 29.80 2.67 14.28
C LEU A 72 30.86 2.98 15.33
N LYS A 73 32.09 2.49 15.14
CA LYS A 73 33.22 2.84 16.01
C LYS A 73 34.51 2.88 15.22
N LEU A 74 35.30 3.93 15.45
CA LEU A 74 36.63 4.09 14.86
C LEU A 74 37.69 3.62 15.85
N PHE A 75 38.59 2.79 15.34
CA PHE A 75 39.84 2.40 15.97
C PHE A 75 40.99 2.90 15.10
N ALA A 76 41.99 3.52 15.70
CA ALA A 76 43.12 4.08 14.96
C ALA A 76 44.43 3.88 15.72
N GLU A 77 45.50 3.61 14.99
CA GLU A 77 46.85 3.85 15.46
C GLU A 77 47.28 5.25 15.12
N SER A 78 47.44 6.07 16.14
CA SER A 78 47.76 7.49 15.99
C SER A 78 48.61 8.00 17.14
N HIS A 79 49.26 9.13 16.91
CA HIS A 79 50.01 9.86 17.92
C HIS A 79 50.07 11.36 17.58
N ASP A 80 50.52 12.17 18.52
CA ASP A 80 50.73 13.60 18.32
C ASP A 80 52.21 13.90 18.01
N GLN A 81 52.63 15.16 17.99
CA GLN A 81 54.03 15.51 17.71
C GLN A 81 55.04 15.07 18.78
N GLY A 82 54.60 14.50 19.91
CA GLY A 82 55.48 13.97 20.95
C GLY A 82 55.99 14.98 21.97
N TYR A 83 55.66 16.26 21.83
CA TYR A 83 55.99 17.32 22.78
C TYR A 83 54.89 18.40 22.79
N PHE A 84 54.75 19.11 23.91
CA PHE A 84 53.84 20.25 24.01
C PHE A 84 54.32 21.22 25.10
N ASP A 85 54.17 22.51 24.85
CA ASP A 85 54.79 23.57 25.68
C ASP A 85 53.96 23.95 26.92
N ASP A 86 52.64 23.66 26.93
CA ASP A 86 51.71 24.00 28.02
C ASP A 86 50.86 22.81 28.49
N LYS A 87 51.12 22.33 29.72
CA LYS A 87 50.35 21.25 30.40
C LYS A 87 48.91 21.62 30.74
N LYS A 88 48.54 22.90 30.75
CA LYS A 88 47.17 23.35 31.02
C LYS A 88 46.35 23.54 29.73
N GLY A 89 46.98 23.51 28.56
CA GLY A 89 46.36 23.82 27.26
C GLY A 89 45.50 22.71 26.65
N GLY A 90 45.59 21.46 27.11
CA GLY A 90 44.83 20.32 26.57
C GLY A 90 45.42 19.68 25.31
N ASN A 91 44.72 18.70 24.72
CA ASN A 91 45.10 18.06 23.46
C ASN A 91 44.49 18.81 22.26
N TRP A 92 45.31 19.13 21.25
CA TRP A 92 44.86 19.79 20.02
C TRP A 92 45.04 18.94 18.76
N THR A 93 45.10 17.62 18.93
CA THR A 93 45.06 16.63 17.85
C THR A 93 44.00 15.56 18.13
N TRP A 94 43.13 15.30 17.15
CA TRP A 94 42.04 14.35 17.30
C TRP A 94 41.56 13.80 15.95
N LEU A 95 40.75 12.75 16.01
CA LEU A 95 40.06 12.19 14.85
C LEU A 95 38.55 12.44 14.96
N GLU A 96 37.91 12.69 13.83
CA GLU A 96 36.47 12.90 13.71
C GLU A 96 35.86 11.94 12.69
N LEU A 97 34.56 11.66 12.86
CA LEU A 97 33.71 11.14 11.81
C LEU A 97 32.95 12.28 11.16
N ALA A 98 32.92 12.31 9.82
CA ALA A 98 32.24 13.31 9.02
C ALA A 98 31.25 12.66 8.07
N ILE A 99 30.12 13.33 7.83
CA ILE A 99 29.19 12.96 6.76
C ILE A 99 29.50 13.81 5.53
N LEU A 100 29.82 13.16 4.41
CA LEU A 100 30.02 13.79 3.12
C LEU A 100 28.75 13.61 2.26
N GLU A 101 28.48 14.58 1.38
CA GLU A 101 27.31 14.54 0.49
C GLU A 101 27.33 13.31 -0.43
N ASP A 102 28.49 13.06 -1.06
CA ASP A 102 28.73 11.96 -1.98
C ASP A 102 30.23 11.55 -1.98
N GLU A 103 30.61 10.61 -2.83
CA GLU A 103 32.00 10.09 -2.93
C GLU A 103 33.01 11.16 -3.38
N ARG A 104 32.57 12.14 -4.17
CA ARG A 104 33.41 13.19 -4.76
C ARG A 104 33.64 14.34 -3.78
N ALA A 105 32.74 14.54 -2.82
CA ALA A 105 32.86 15.58 -1.82
C ALA A 105 34.18 15.45 -1.02
N THR A 106 34.87 16.57 -0.85
CA THR A 106 36.16 16.64 -0.12
C THR A 106 36.01 17.31 1.25
N SER A 107 34.85 17.88 1.55
CA SER A 107 34.50 18.54 2.81
C SER A 107 33.18 17.99 3.37
N PRO A 108 32.97 18.07 4.71
CA PRO A 108 31.72 17.67 5.34
C PRO A 108 30.52 18.44 4.81
N LYS A 109 29.38 17.75 4.78
CA LYS A 109 28.07 18.36 4.60
C LYS A 109 27.77 19.31 5.77
N THR A 110 27.02 20.38 5.52
CA THR A 110 26.53 21.27 6.58
C THR A 110 25.04 21.06 6.84
N ASN A 111 24.59 21.32 8.07
CA ASN A 111 23.17 21.44 8.39
C ASN A 111 22.61 22.79 7.87
N GLU A 112 21.32 23.05 8.13
CA GLU A 112 20.62 24.28 7.70
C GLU A 112 21.23 25.55 8.33
N ASP A 113 21.83 25.45 9.51
CA ASP A 113 22.55 26.55 10.19
C ASP A 113 23.98 26.75 9.67
N GLY A 114 24.42 26.01 8.66
CA GLY A 114 25.77 26.08 8.11
C GLY A 114 26.84 25.37 8.94
N LYS A 115 26.47 24.59 9.96
CA LYS A 115 27.40 23.81 10.79
C LYS A 115 27.77 22.49 10.12
N GLU A 116 29.06 22.17 10.05
CA GLU A 116 29.54 20.89 9.54
C GLU A 116 28.97 19.69 10.33
N LEU A 117 28.53 18.66 9.62
CA LEU A 117 28.08 17.39 10.17
C LEU A 117 29.29 16.52 10.51
N VAL A 118 29.92 16.86 11.63
CA VAL A 118 31.14 16.24 12.15
C VAL A 118 31.01 15.92 13.63
N TRP A 119 31.59 14.80 14.04
CA TRP A 119 31.54 14.33 15.42
C TRP A 119 32.91 13.81 15.86
N LEU A 120 33.34 14.20 17.05
CA LEU A 120 34.58 13.74 17.67
C LEU A 120 34.53 12.21 17.87
N SER A 121 35.55 11.50 17.37
CA SER A 121 35.75 10.09 17.68
C SER A 121 36.56 9.93 18.97
N HIS A 122 37.82 10.37 18.94
CA HIS A 122 38.70 10.41 20.10
C HIS A 122 39.86 11.40 19.88
N PRO A 123 40.39 12.00 20.95
CA PRO A 123 41.66 12.71 20.92
C PRO A 123 42.84 11.73 20.92
N ASN A 124 44.01 12.20 20.48
CA ASN A 124 45.26 11.47 20.69
C ASN A 124 45.62 11.36 22.18
N LYS A 125 46.66 10.59 22.49
CA LYS A 125 47.40 10.77 23.74
C LYS A 125 48.35 11.95 23.61
N VAL A 126 48.33 12.83 24.61
CA VAL A 126 49.15 14.04 24.63
C VAL A 126 50.62 13.71 24.90
N GLY A 127 51.52 14.28 24.12
CA GLY A 127 52.97 14.16 24.26
C GLY A 127 53.52 12.78 23.91
N SER A 128 52.92 12.10 22.93
CA SER A 128 53.36 10.78 22.47
C SER A 128 53.84 10.85 21.02
N SER A 129 55.06 10.40 20.77
CA SER A 129 55.59 10.14 19.42
C SER A 129 55.48 8.67 19.02
N CYS A 130 54.86 7.83 19.85
CA CYS A 130 54.67 6.41 19.59
C CYS A 130 53.25 6.17 19.10
N TYR A 131 53.11 5.44 17.99
CA TYR A 131 51.81 4.96 17.51
C TYR A 131 51.12 4.10 18.58
N GLU A 132 49.99 4.59 19.08
CA GLU A 132 49.17 3.90 20.07
C GLU A 132 47.83 3.50 19.47
N TRP A 133 47.33 2.34 19.87
CA TRP A 133 45.99 1.87 19.48
C TRP A 133 44.92 2.56 20.31
N LEU A 134 44.21 3.50 19.70
CA LEU A 134 43.15 4.30 20.32
C LEU A 134 41.79 3.97 19.70
N GLN A 135 40.72 4.27 20.44
CA GLN A 135 39.35 4.03 20.01
C GLN A 135 38.42 5.11 20.51
N GLY A 136 37.42 5.46 19.69
CA GLY A 136 36.39 6.43 20.03
C GLY A 136 35.18 5.83 20.74
N GLU A 137 34.19 6.68 21.00
CA GLU A 137 32.85 6.22 21.43
C GLU A 137 32.13 5.47 20.30
N THR A 138 31.14 4.66 20.68
CA THR A 138 30.23 4.02 19.73
C THR A 138 29.11 4.99 19.33
N PHE A 139 28.96 5.23 18.03
CA PHE A 139 27.83 5.96 17.46
C PHE A 139 26.71 4.98 17.13
N ASP A 140 25.67 4.94 17.96
CA ASP A 140 24.48 4.11 17.76
C ASP A 140 23.24 4.95 17.41
N LYS A 141 22.07 4.30 17.26
CA LYS A 141 20.81 4.95 16.88
C LYS A 141 20.31 6.02 17.87
N ARG A 142 20.89 6.12 19.07
CA ARG A 142 20.54 7.15 20.07
C ARG A 142 21.28 8.46 19.83
N ARG A 143 22.27 8.47 18.95
CA ARG A 143 23.12 9.64 18.67
C ARG A 143 22.76 10.25 17.33
N ASP A 144 22.87 11.58 17.27
CA ASP A 144 22.51 12.38 16.09
C ASP A 144 23.29 12.03 14.81
N PHE A 145 24.44 11.35 14.94
CA PHE A 145 25.26 10.94 13.79
C PHE A 145 24.48 10.05 12.82
N LEU A 146 23.92 8.93 13.30
CA LEU A 146 23.25 7.97 12.42
C LEU A 146 21.94 8.52 11.85
N SER A 147 21.20 9.33 12.62
CA SER A 147 19.97 9.97 12.15
C SER A 147 20.21 11.06 11.10
N SER A 148 21.45 11.55 10.97
CA SER A 148 21.84 12.56 9.97
C SER A 148 22.22 11.96 8.62
N LEU A 149 22.46 10.64 8.54
CA LEU A 149 22.80 9.95 7.30
C LEU A 149 21.59 9.80 6.37
N LYS A 150 21.79 10.06 5.09
CA LYS A 150 20.82 9.84 4.01
C LYS A 150 21.43 8.96 2.93
N GLY A 151 20.60 8.30 2.12
CA GLY A 151 21.05 7.50 0.99
C GLY A 151 22.01 8.29 0.09
N GLY A 152 23.10 7.65 -0.32
CA GLY A 152 24.17 8.25 -1.11
C GLY A 152 25.28 8.93 -0.29
N ASN A 153 25.05 9.21 1.00
CA ASN A 153 26.08 9.81 1.83
C ASN A 153 27.25 8.87 2.09
N VAL A 154 28.39 9.48 2.39
CA VAL A 154 29.65 8.81 2.68
C VAL A 154 30.09 9.16 4.09
N ILE A 155 30.51 8.16 4.86
CA ILE A 155 31.13 8.35 6.17
C ILE A 155 32.63 8.50 5.95
N ALA A 156 33.21 9.60 6.42
CA ALA A 156 34.63 9.89 6.31
C ALA A 156 35.29 9.98 7.68
N VAL A 157 36.56 9.57 7.75
CA VAL A 157 37.43 9.80 8.91
C VAL A 157 38.30 11.02 8.62
N ARG A 158 38.22 12.03 9.48
CA ARG A 158 38.92 13.30 9.34
C ARG A 158 39.97 13.46 10.44
N LEU A 159 41.19 13.79 10.05
CA LEU A 159 42.29 14.14 10.93
C LEU A 159 42.21 15.62 11.26
N CYS A 160 42.44 15.98 12.51
CA CYS A 160 42.37 17.36 12.98
C CYS A 160 43.62 17.72 13.79
N ALA A 161 44.20 18.89 13.49
CA ALA A 161 45.22 19.53 14.30
C ALA A 161 44.94 21.03 14.39
N ARG A 162 45.19 21.63 15.56
CA ARG A 162 45.02 23.07 15.77
C ARG A 162 46.17 23.62 16.62
N PHE A 163 46.50 24.89 16.39
CA PHE A 163 47.61 25.62 17.00
C PHE A 163 48.97 25.28 16.42
N GLN A 164 49.81 26.31 16.36
CA GLN A 164 51.14 26.20 15.81
C GLN A 164 51.93 25.06 16.47
N ASN A 165 52.62 24.26 15.65
CA ASN A 165 53.44 23.10 16.02
C ASN A 165 52.67 21.85 16.47
N TRP A 166 51.34 21.86 16.45
CA TRP A 166 50.57 20.63 16.65
C TRP A 166 50.47 19.82 15.36
N GLY A 167 50.68 18.51 15.48
CA GLY A 167 50.62 17.59 14.35
C GLY A 167 50.03 16.25 14.76
N ILE A 168 49.13 15.73 13.94
CA ILE A 168 48.59 14.37 14.09
C ILE A 168 49.23 13.45 13.06
N TYR A 169 49.64 12.27 13.50
CA TYR A 169 50.20 11.20 12.68
C TYR A 169 49.35 9.95 12.87
N VAL A 170 49.02 9.28 11.77
CA VAL A 170 48.17 8.08 11.77
C VAL A 170 48.78 7.04 10.83
N ARG A 171 48.56 5.74 11.10
CA ARG A 171 49.02 4.66 10.20
C ARG A 171 47.99 3.59 9.87
N ASN A 172 47.20 3.17 10.85
CA ASN A 172 46.24 2.09 10.70
C ASN A 172 44.89 2.53 11.25
N GLY A 173 43.88 2.66 10.40
CA GLY A 173 42.53 3.10 10.75
C GLY A 173 41.51 2.04 10.38
N TYR A 174 40.59 1.75 11.30
CA TYR A 174 39.53 0.76 11.15
C TYR A 174 38.21 1.37 11.63
N LEU A 175 37.34 1.72 10.69
CA LEU A 175 35.95 2.09 10.97
C LEU A 175 35.10 0.82 10.93
N VAL A 176 34.71 0.34 12.11
CA VAL A 176 33.86 -0.84 12.27
C VAL A 176 32.39 -0.43 12.22
N ILE A 177 31.60 -1.15 11.44
CA ILE A 177 30.16 -0.97 11.26
C ILE A 177 29.46 -2.24 11.71
N ASP A 178 28.58 -2.15 12.72
CA ASP A 178 27.67 -3.23 13.12
C ASP A 178 26.38 -3.13 12.32
N ILE A 179 26.11 -4.12 11.45
CA ILE A 179 24.94 -4.15 10.58
C ILE A 179 23.96 -5.23 11.08
N GLY A 180 22.74 -4.78 11.35
CA GLY A 180 21.62 -5.57 11.83
C GLY A 180 20.61 -5.96 10.79
N SER A 181 19.49 -6.51 11.28
CA SER A 181 18.27 -6.67 10.49
C SER A 181 17.55 -5.32 10.31
N ASP A 182 16.68 -5.26 9.29
CA ASP A 182 15.91 -4.07 8.91
C ASP A 182 14.51 -4.05 9.53
N ASP A 183 14.31 -4.76 10.65
CA ASP A 183 12.98 -5.01 11.21
C ASP A 183 12.52 -3.95 12.23
N ASP A 184 13.40 -3.00 12.57
CA ASP A 184 13.09 -1.97 13.55
C ASP A 184 11.95 -1.05 13.07
N PRO A 185 11.16 -0.48 14.00
CA PRO A 185 10.08 0.43 13.65
C PRO A 185 10.53 1.64 12.81
N VAL A 186 9.87 1.83 11.68
CA VAL A 186 9.91 2.95 10.76
C VAL A 186 8.58 3.70 10.94
N PRO A 187 8.62 5.03 11.19
CA PRO A 187 7.41 5.82 11.32
C PRO A 187 6.73 6.00 9.95
N ILE A 188 5.41 5.99 9.97
CA ILE A 188 4.59 6.30 8.80
C ILE A 188 4.19 7.75 8.92
N ARG A 189 4.64 8.56 7.95
CA ARG A 189 4.46 10.01 7.98
C ARG A 189 3.81 10.46 6.70
N PRO A 190 2.91 11.45 6.76
CA PRO A 190 2.42 12.09 5.55
C PRO A 190 3.56 12.78 4.80
N ILE A 191 3.32 13.12 3.53
CA ILE A 191 4.22 14.00 2.79
C ILE A 191 4.23 15.37 3.52
N PRO A 192 5.39 15.99 3.76
CA PRO A 192 5.44 17.25 4.51
C PRO A 192 4.76 18.37 3.72
N LEU A 193 4.02 19.23 4.41
CA LEU A 193 3.59 20.50 3.85
C LEU A 193 4.79 21.45 3.80
N HIS A 194 4.93 22.23 2.73
CA HIS A 194 5.82 23.39 2.74
C HIS A 194 5.10 24.56 3.38
N GLU A 195 5.84 25.48 4.01
CA GLU A 195 5.27 26.62 4.73
C GLU A 195 4.21 27.36 3.87
N ASN A 196 3.02 27.58 4.45
CA ASN A 196 1.87 28.25 3.82
C ASN A 196 1.22 27.54 2.62
N THR A 197 1.40 26.22 2.43
CA THR A 197 0.69 25.45 1.39
C THR A 197 -0.49 24.66 1.94
N LYS A 198 -1.63 24.69 1.23
CA LYS A 198 -2.80 23.83 1.50
C LYS A 198 -2.45 22.36 1.20
N ALA A 199 -3.17 21.42 1.83
CA ALA A 199 -3.09 20.01 1.50
C ALA A 199 -3.32 19.79 -0.01
N LEU A 200 -2.47 18.97 -0.64
CA LEU A 200 -2.54 18.73 -2.08
C LEU A 200 -3.44 17.54 -2.39
N ALA A 201 -4.12 17.62 -3.54
CA ALA A 201 -5.09 16.63 -3.95
C ALA A 201 -4.43 15.37 -4.54
N ARG A 202 -4.90 14.20 -4.09
CA ARG A 202 -4.89 12.96 -4.87
C ARG A 202 -5.88 13.14 -6.01
N ARG A 203 -5.38 13.05 -7.25
CA ARG A 203 -6.15 13.36 -8.47
C ARG A 203 -6.68 12.09 -9.13
N SER A 204 -7.75 12.21 -9.91
CA SER A 204 -8.19 11.12 -10.80
C SER A 204 -7.04 10.68 -11.69
N VAL A 205 -6.75 9.38 -11.72
CA VAL A 205 -5.65 8.82 -12.52
C VAL A 205 -5.85 9.08 -14.01
N THR A 206 -7.08 9.08 -14.51
CA THR A 206 -7.38 9.36 -15.92
C THR A 206 -6.99 10.79 -16.27
N LYS A 207 -7.49 11.77 -15.51
CA LYS A 207 -7.20 13.20 -15.76
C LYS A 207 -5.71 13.49 -15.59
N TRP A 208 -5.13 13.01 -14.49
CA TRP A 208 -3.70 13.18 -14.18
C TRP A 208 -2.81 12.60 -15.29
N PHE A 209 -3.08 11.38 -15.74
CA PHE A 209 -2.29 10.71 -16.76
C PHE A 209 -2.44 11.36 -18.13
N GLN A 210 -3.65 11.82 -18.48
CA GLN A 210 -3.91 12.55 -19.72
C GLN A 210 -3.16 13.89 -19.75
N GLU A 211 -3.17 14.65 -18.65
CA GLU A 211 -2.38 15.88 -18.51
C GLU A 211 -0.88 15.61 -18.65
N ALA A 212 -0.40 14.49 -18.10
CA ALA A 212 1.00 14.07 -18.16
C ALA A 212 1.48 13.71 -19.56
N GLN A 213 0.58 13.40 -20.51
CA GLN A 213 0.95 13.10 -21.89
C GLN A 213 1.47 14.32 -22.65
N ASN A 214 1.16 15.53 -22.18
CA ASN A 214 1.74 16.74 -22.74
C ASN A 214 3.12 17.02 -22.10
N PRO A 215 4.24 16.86 -22.84
CA PRO A 215 5.58 17.04 -22.29
C PRO A 215 5.88 18.45 -21.77
N ASP A 216 5.11 19.46 -22.22
CA ASP A 216 5.27 20.85 -21.77
C ASP A 216 4.51 21.14 -20.46
N ASN A 217 3.69 20.20 -19.98
CA ASN A 217 2.98 20.31 -18.70
C ASN A 217 3.87 19.79 -17.56
N ASP A 218 3.92 20.51 -16.44
CA ASP A 218 4.69 20.07 -15.27
C ASP A 218 4.24 18.71 -14.70
N THR A 219 3.03 18.25 -15.03
CA THR A 219 2.52 16.91 -14.67
C THR A 219 3.27 15.79 -15.41
N ALA A 220 3.86 16.06 -16.58
CA ALA A 220 4.76 15.12 -17.24
C ALA A 220 6.00 14.82 -16.39
N LEU A 221 6.50 15.82 -15.65
CA LEU A 221 7.61 15.63 -14.70
C LEU A 221 7.16 14.78 -13.50
N GLU A 222 5.93 14.95 -13.01
CA GLU A 222 5.36 14.10 -11.94
C GLU A 222 5.28 12.64 -12.38
N LEU A 223 4.72 12.37 -13.57
CA LEU A 223 4.63 11.02 -14.13
C LEU A 223 6.03 10.41 -14.28
N SER A 224 6.99 11.17 -14.80
CA SER A 224 8.34 10.69 -15.05
C SER A 224 9.06 10.29 -13.75
N LEU A 225 8.92 11.10 -12.69
CA LEU A 225 9.43 10.77 -11.37
C LEU A 225 8.68 9.58 -10.76
N PHE A 226 7.35 9.55 -10.86
CA PHE A 226 6.54 8.46 -10.32
C PHE A 226 6.92 7.10 -10.93
N ILE A 227 7.07 7.03 -12.25
CA ILE A 227 7.44 5.81 -12.96
C ILE A 227 8.85 5.35 -12.57
N ASN A 228 9.84 6.24 -12.56
CA ASN A 228 11.20 5.86 -12.15
C ASN A 228 11.26 5.47 -10.65
N ALA A 229 10.52 6.16 -9.79
CA ALA A 229 10.38 5.81 -8.36
C ALA A 229 9.74 4.43 -8.18
N MET A 230 8.64 4.13 -8.90
CA MET A 230 8.00 2.80 -8.91
C MET A 230 8.95 1.71 -9.39
N ALA A 231 9.70 1.96 -10.48
CA ALA A 231 10.68 1.01 -11.00
C ALA A 231 11.79 0.73 -9.97
N LYS A 232 12.31 1.77 -9.32
CA LYS A 232 13.28 1.63 -8.22
C LYS A 232 12.67 0.88 -7.04
N PHE A 233 11.45 1.22 -6.64
CA PHE A 233 10.75 0.61 -5.51
C PHE A 233 10.55 -0.90 -5.69
N GLN A 234 10.15 -1.33 -6.90
CA GLN A 234 9.98 -2.73 -7.27
C GLN A 234 11.31 -3.48 -7.42
N SER A 235 12.41 -2.78 -7.73
CA SER A 235 13.74 -3.38 -7.85
C SER A 235 14.40 -3.71 -6.50
N LEU A 236 13.89 -3.15 -5.39
CA LEU A 236 14.45 -3.40 -4.06
C LEU A 236 14.24 -4.87 -3.65
N PRO A 237 15.24 -5.50 -3.00
CA PRO A 237 15.20 -6.92 -2.68
C PRO A 237 14.19 -7.23 -1.55
N PRO A 238 13.65 -8.47 -1.48
CA PRO A 238 12.66 -8.85 -0.46
C PRO A 238 13.12 -8.72 1.00
N ASN A 239 14.42 -8.69 1.26
CA ASN A 239 14.96 -8.48 2.61
C ASN A 239 15.05 -7.00 3.03
N ASP A 240 14.76 -6.06 2.13
CA ASP A 240 14.58 -4.64 2.43
C ASP A 240 13.13 -4.42 2.90
N GLN A 241 12.94 -4.01 4.16
CA GLN A 241 11.62 -3.81 4.76
C GLN A 241 10.79 -2.75 4.01
N LEU A 242 11.43 -1.79 3.34
CA LEU A 242 10.78 -0.75 2.53
C LEU A 242 10.86 -1.06 1.02
N SER A 243 11.03 -2.33 0.63
CA SER A 243 10.82 -2.76 -0.76
C SER A 243 9.34 -2.82 -1.11
N TYR A 244 9.01 -2.70 -2.41
CA TYR A 244 7.63 -2.90 -2.88
C TYR A 244 7.10 -4.26 -2.44
N TYR A 245 7.94 -5.29 -2.56
CA TYR A 245 7.61 -6.65 -2.16
C TYR A 245 7.21 -6.74 -0.68
N ARG A 246 8.00 -6.15 0.23
CA ARG A 246 7.71 -6.18 1.67
C ARG A 246 6.53 -5.31 2.05
N ILE A 247 6.37 -4.15 1.43
CA ILE A 247 5.22 -3.28 1.67
C ILE A 247 3.94 -3.96 1.17
N ALA A 248 3.92 -4.51 -0.04
CA ALA A 248 2.80 -5.33 -0.54
C ALA A 248 2.48 -6.51 0.38
N GLY A 249 3.52 -7.17 0.92
CA GLY A 249 3.37 -8.31 1.83
C GLY A 249 2.79 -7.97 3.21
N ILE A 250 2.72 -6.69 3.60
CA ILE A 250 2.00 -6.25 4.82
C ILE A 250 0.54 -6.73 4.76
N HIS A 251 -0.05 -6.70 3.57
CA HIS A 251 -1.45 -7.08 3.37
C HIS A 251 -1.71 -8.53 3.80
N SER A 252 -0.90 -9.49 3.35
CA SER A 252 -1.10 -10.90 3.67
C SER A 252 0.17 -11.75 3.56
N SER A 253 0.56 -12.19 2.36
CA SER A 253 1.69 -13.11 2.16
C SER A 253 2.98 -12.35 1.81
N PRO A 254 4.17 -12.82 2.23
CA PRO A 254 4.44 -14.04 3.01
C PRO A 254 4.19 -13.86 4.52
N ARG A 255 3.44 -14.79 5.11
CA ARG A 255 2.88 -14.65 6.47
C ARG A 255 3.89 -14.90 7.59
N ASN A 256 4.98 -15.59 7.28
CA ASN A 256 6.08 -15.83 8.21
C ASN A 256 6.96 -14.58 8.38
N VAL A 257 6.72 -13.52 7.61
CA VAL A 257 7.53 -12.30 7.60
C VAL A 257 6.75 -11.18 8.29
N PRO A 258 7.04 -10.86 9.57
CA PRO A 258 6.48 -9.66 10.19
C PRO A 258 7.04 -8.41 9.49
N TRP A 259 6.32 -7.29 9.62
CA TRP A 259 6.76 -6.01 9.11
C TRP A 259 6.71 -4.98 10.22
N ASN A 260 7.82 -4.27 10.45
CA ASN A 260 7.89 -3.12 11.34
C ASN A 260 7.64 -3.43 12.82
N MET A 261 7.64 -4.71 13.21
CA MET A 261 7.40 -5.17 14.59
C MET A 261 8.69 -5.36 15.41
N GLY A 262 9.86 -5.16 14.79
CA GLY A 262 11.15 -5.34 15.46
C GLY A 262 11.58 -6.79 15.65
N ASN A 263 10.96 -7.71 14.91
CA ASN A 263 11.26 -9.15 14.86
C ASN A 263 11.62 -9.54 13.41
N GLY A 264 12.57 -10.46 13.25
CA GLY A 264 12.91 -10.99 11.92
C GLY A 264 11.91 -12.04 11.42
N PRO A 265 12.05 -12.51 10.17
CA PRO A 265 11.19 -13.56 9.62
C PRO A 265 11.29 -14.85 10.43
N ILE A 266 10.15 -15.51 10.60
CA ILE A 266 10.09 -16.90 11.04
C ILE A 266 10.64 -17.76 9.89
N PRO A 267 11.55 -18.72 10.14
CA PRO A 267 12.07 -19.57 9.08
C PRO A 267 10.94 -20.23 8.29
N TYR A 268 11.04 -20.23 6.96
CA TYR A 268 9.93 -20.71 6.12
C TYR A 268 9.57 -22.18 6.41
N ASN A 269 10.57 -23.02 6.71
CA ASN A 269 10.37 -24.43 7.04
C ASN A 269 10.26 -24.70 8.55
N ASP A 270 9.96 -23.67 9.37
CA ASP A 270 9.79 -23.85 10.82
C ASP A 270 8.60 -24.81 11.09
N PRO A 271 8.80 -25.91 11.83
CA PRO A 271 7.73 -26.87 12.10
C PRO A 271 6.60 -26.28 12.96
N ASN A 272 6.85 -25.18 13.67
CA ASN A 272 5.87 -24.47 14.50
C ASN A 272 5.42 -23.15 13.87
N LEU A 273 5.61 -22.96 12.56
CA LEU A 273 5.33 -21.71 11.86
C LEU A 273 3.93 -21.17 12.17
N ASP A 274 2.89 -22.01 12.07
CA ASP A 274 1.51 -21.55 12.27
C ASP A 274 1.22 -21.18 13.73
N GLU A 275 1.73 -21.95 14.70
CA GLU A 275 1.55 -21.61 16.12
C GLU A 275 2.19 -20.25 16.45
N ARG A 276 3.34 -19.95 15.84
CA ARG A 276 4.04 -18.67 16.02
C ARG A 276 3.28 -17.53 15.35
N ILE A 277 2.76 -17.74 14.14
CA ILE A 277 1.87 -16.78 13.48
C ILE A 277 0.62 -16.50 14.33
N GLU A 278 0.00 -17.53 14.89
CA GLU A 278 -1.17 -17.39 15.78
C GLU A 278 -0.88 -16.62 17.07
N ARG A 279 0.36 -16.67 17.57
CA ARG A 279 0.82 -15.87 18.70
C ARG A 279 1.17 -14.42 18.31
N GLY A 280 0.98 -14.04 17.05
CA GLY A 280 1.26 -12.69 16.54
C GLY A 280 2.72 -12.43 16.19
N GLU A 281 3.54 -13.48 16.01
CA GLU A 281 4.95 -13.34 15.62
C GLU A 281 5.14 -13.14 14.10
N GLY A 282 4.09 -13.40 13.30
CA GLY A 282 4.10 -13.31 11.84
C GLY A 282 3.58 -11.99 11.27
N GLY A 283 3.35 -12.01 9.96
CA GLY A 283 2.72 -10.95 9.15
C GLY A 283 1.21 -11.16 8.96
N ALA A 284 0.70 -10.77 7.78
CA ALA A 284 -0.71 -10.77 7.40
C ALA A 284 -1.61 -9.86 8.26
N TYR A 285 -1.50 -8.56 8.04
CA TYR A 285 -2.09 -7.54 8.92
C TYR A 285 -3.41 -6.95 8.42
N CYS A 286 -3.83 -7.23 7.18
CA CYS A 286 -5.02 -6.58 6.62
C CYS A 286 -6.28 -6.81 7.46
N MET A 287 -7.04 -5.73 7.66
CA MET A 287 -8.30 -5.75 8.42
C MET A 287 -9.47 -5.91 7.45
N HIS A 288 -9.87 -7.15 7.16
CA HIS A 288 -11.09 -7.47 6.40
C HIS A 288 -12.18 -7.99 7.34
N ASN A 289 -13.44 -7.77 6.96
CA ASN A 289 -14.62 -8.07 7.78
C ASN A 289 -14.51 -7.48 9.21
N LYS A 290 -13.91 -6.28 9.29
CA LYS A 290 -13.70 -5.49 10.50
C LYS A 290 -14.09 -4.04 10.22
N VAL A 291 -14.65 -3.37 11.22
CA VAL A 291 -15.05 -1.95 11.12
C VAL A 291 -13.84 -1.06 10.82
N LEU A 292 -12.64 -1.49 11.22
CA LEU A 292 -11.37 -0.80 10.95
C LEU A 292 -10.89 -0.88 9.48
N PHE A 293 -11.56 -1.65 8.61
CA PHE A 293 -11.20 -1.86 7.20
C PHE A 293 -10.80 -0.55 6.48
N PRO A 294 -11.62 0.52 6.47
CA PRO A 294 -11.28 1.72 5.72
C PRO A 294 -10.05 2.45 6.29
N THR A 295 -9.95 2.56 7.62
CA THR A 295 -8.86 3.30 8.27
C THR A 295 -7.52 2.57 8.25
N TRP A 296 -7.53 1.23 8.31
CA TRP A 296 -6.32 0.44 8.14
C TRP A 296 -5.75 0.62 6.73
N HIS A 297 -6.60 0.57 5.69
CA HIS A 297 -6.18 0.80 4.32
C HIS A 297 -5.77 2.26 4.05
N ARG A 298 -6.36 3.26 4.72
CA ARG A 298 -5.87 4.66 4.69
C ARG A 298 -4.43 4.77 5.19
N ALA A 299 -4.10 4.16 6.32
CA ALA A 299 -2.73 4.12 6.84
C ALA A 299 -1.77 3.45 5.84
N TYR A 300 -2.25 2.38 5.21
CA TYR A 300 -1.48 1.64 4.20
C TYR A 300 -1.21 2.46 2.93
N MET A 301 -2.19 3.24 2.46
CA MET A 301 -2.00 4.18 1.35
C MET A 301 -0.99 5.27 1.72
N MET A 302 -1.06 5.80 2.95
CA MET A 302 -0.10 6.81 3.44
C MET A 302 1.35 6.27 3.44
N LEU A 303 1.55 5.01 3.83
CA LEU A 303 2.86 4.35 3.77
C LEU A 303 3.39 4.25 2.34
N PHE A 304 2.56 3.77 1.42
CA PHE A 304 2.94 3.60 0.02
C PHE A 304 3.26 4.94 -0.63
N GLU A 305 2.36 5.91 -0.49
CA GLU A 305 2.50 7.26 -1.01
C GLU A 305 3.77 7.94 -0.48
N ARG A 306 4.03 7.82 0.83
CA ARG A 306 5.25 8.38 1.43
C ARG A 306 6.51 7.75 0.86
N THR A 307 6.53 6.42 0.74
CA THR A 307 7.70 5.67 0.24
C THR A 307 8.04 6.09 -1.19
N ILE A 308 7.03 6.19 -2.05
CA ILE A 308 7.21 6.68 -3.43
C ILE A 308 7.66 8.13 -3.46
N SER A 309 7.04 9.01 -2.67
CA SER A 309 7.40 10.43 -2.62
C SER A 309 8.87 10.63 -2.20
N ASP A 310 9.36 9.85 -1.24
CA ASP A 310 10.77 9.89 -0.85
C ASP A 310 11.70 9.48 -2.00
N LEU A 311 11.36 8.41 -2.74
CA LEU A 311 12.12 7.98 -3.92
C LEU A 311 12.07 9.00 -5.06
N MET A 312 10.92 9.63 -5.30
CA MET A 312 10.76 10.72 -6.26
C MET A 312 11.61 11.92 -5.88
N MET A 313 11.65 12.28 -4.59
CA MET A 313 12.45 13.40 -4.10
C MET A 313 13.97 13.11 -4.20
N GLU A 314 14.39 11.87 -3.94
CA GLU A 314 15.77 11.43 -4.17
C GLU A 314 16.16 11.60 -5.64
N GLU A 315 15.34 11.12 -6.56
CA GLU A 315 15.58 11.25 -8.00
C GLU A 315 15.60 12.72 -8.44
N ALA A 316 14.60 13.51 -8.01
CA ALA A 316 14.51 14.92 -8.35
C ALA A 316 15.75 15.71 -7.93
N LYS A 317 16.28 15.44 -6.73
CA LYS A 317 17.53 16.05 -6.24
C LYS A 317 18.73 15.63 -7.07
N SER A 318 18.78 14.38 -7.52
CA SER A 318 19.88 13.88 -8.36
C SER A 318 19.92 14.56 -9.73
N ARG A 319 18.77 15.01 -10.25
CA ARG A 319 18.65 15.79 -11.50
C ARG A 319 19.12 17.25 -11.37
N ARG A 320 19.42 17.72 -10.14
CA ARG A 320 20.00 19.05 -9.83
C ARG A 320 19.23 20.24 -10.42
N HIS A 321 17.91 20.12 -10.56
CA HIS A 321 17.10 21.17 -11.15
C HIS A 321 15.76 21.36 -10.40
N LYS A 322 15.43 22.62 -10.10
CA LYS A 322 14.33 23.00 -9.18
C LYS A 322 12.96 22.49 -9.60
N GLN A 323 12.66 22.43 -10.91
CA GLN A 323 11.35 21.99 -11.39
C GLN A 323 11.05 20.52 -11.07
N TRP A 324 12.06 19.65 -11.06
CA TRP A 324 11.87 18.26 -10.61
C TRP A 324 11.53 18.19 -9.12
N ILE A 325 12.15 19.05 -8.30
CA ILE A 325 11.86 19.12 -6.86
C ILE A 325 10.44 19.63 -6.61
N LEU A 326 9.98 20.60 -7.41
CA LEU A 326 8.60 21.09 -7.36
C LEU A 326 7.61 19.99 -7.78
N ALA A 327 7.87 19.27 -8.87
CA ALA A 327 7.04 18.14 -9.29
C ALA A 327 6.97 17.04 -8.21
N ALA A 328 8.10 16.64 -7.63
CA ALA A 328 8.15 15.67 -6.52
C ALA A 328 7.38 16.14 -5.27
N THR A 329 7.37 17.45 -5.02
CA THR A 329 6.63 18.07 -3.92
C THR A 329 5.12 18.06 -4.14
N ARG A 330 4.70 18.32 -5.39
CA ARG A 330 3.28 18.40 -5.76
C ARG A 330 2.59 17.05 -5.80
N TRP A 331 3.31 16.03 -6.25
CA TRP A 331 2.75 14.71 -6.51
C TRP A 331 2.04 14.12 -5.28
N ARG A 332 0.92 13.46 -5.54
CA ARG A 332 0.14 12.63 -4.61
C ARG A 332 -0.31 11.39 -5.37
N LEU A 333 -0.59 10.30 -4.65
CA LEU A 333 -1.02 9.02 -5.22
C LEU A 333 -2.36 9.20 -5.96
N PRO A 334 -2.44 8.99 -7.29
CA PRO A 334 -3.70 9.12 -8.01
C PRO A 334 -4.69 8.00 -7.64
N TYR A 335 -5.99 8.29 -7.74
CA TYR A 335 -7.06 7.32 -7.49
C TYR A 335 -7.72 6.86 -8.80
N TRP A 336 -8.21 5.63 -8.84
CA TRP A 336 -8.97 5.11 -9.98
C TRP A 336 -10.47 5.02 -9.67
N ASP A 337 -11.25 5.90 -10.29
CA ASP A 337 -12.71 5.91 -10.19
C ASP A 337 -13.38 4.88 -11.10
N TRP A 338 -13.26 3.61 -10.73
CA TRP A 338 -13.88 2.50 -11.44
C TRP A 338 -15.42 2.55 -11.49
N ALA A 339 -16.09 3.43 -10.74
CA ALA A 339 -17.55 3.57 -10.78
C ALA A 339 -18.00 4.56 -11.84
N ALA A 340 -17.24 5.64 -12.04
CA ALA A 340 -17.46 6.60 -13.12
C ALA A 340 -16.84 6.12 -14.45
N GLU A 341 -15.66 5.51 -14.38
CA GLU A 341 -14.85 5.01 -15.49
C GLU A 341 -14.50 3.51 -15.27
N PRO A 342 -15.46 2.60 -15.53
CA PRO A 342 -15.36 1.16 -15.28
C PRO A 342 -14.48 0.42 -16.29
N CYS A 343 -13.28 0.91 -16.53
CA CYS A 343 -12.23 0.23 -17.28
C CYS A 343 -10.88 0.44 -16.60
N LEU A 344 -9.93 -0.44 -16.89
CA LEU A 344 -8.55 -0.26 -16.43
C LEU A 344 -7.99 1.09 -16.92
N PRO A 345 -7.34 1.88 -16.04
CA PRO A 345 -6.68 3.11 -16.42
C PRO A 345 -5.58 2.88 -17.45
N GLU A 346 -5.41 3.81 -18.39
CA GLU A 346 -4.40 3.72 -19.44
C GLU A 346 -2.97 3.50 -18.90
N LEU A 347 -2.67 4.12 -17.75
CA LEU A 347 -1.43 3.97 -16.99
C LEU A 347 -1.05 2.51 -16.70
N VAL A 348 -2.02 1.60 -16.52
CA VAL A 348 -1.78 0.20 -16.16
C VAL A 348 -1.98 -0.78 -17.32
N LEU A 349 -2.28 -0.26 -18.53
CA LEU A 349 -2.53 -1.06 -19.73
C LEU A 349 -1.28 -1.31 -20.56
N MET A 350 -0.36 -0.34 -20.62
CA MET A 350 0.80 -0.39 -21.51
C MET A 350 1.99 -1.09 -20.86
N GLU A 351 2.61 -2.07 -21.54
CA GLU A 351 3.85 -2.70 -21.07
C GLU A 351 5.06 -1.76 -21.04
N GLN A 352 5.03 -0.73 -21.88
CA GLN A 352 6.05 0.30 -21.98
C GLN A 352 5.39 1.68 -21.84
N ILE A 353 6.14 2.64 -21.31
CA ILE A 353 5.66 3.99 -21.06
C ILE A 353 6.72 5.01 -21.47
N SER A 354 6.28 6.11 -22.07
CA SER A 354 7.13 7.25 -22.43
C SER A 354 7.19 8.24 -21.27
N ILE A 355 8.40 8.64 -20.87
CA ILE A 355 8.64 9.60 -19.79
C ILE A 355 9.65 10.67 -20.21
N VAL A 356 9.65 11.80 -19.51
CA VAL A 356 10.65 12.86 -19.63
C VAL A 356 11.96 12.41 -18.98
N ASP A 357 12.99 12.25 -19.79
CA ASP A 357 14.34 11.86 -19.36
C ASP A 357 15.20 13.08 -19.03
N ALA A 358 15.16 14.09 -19.88
CA ALA A 358 15.80 15.38 -19.65
C ALA A 358 14.84 16.51 -20.00
N TRP A 359 14.98 17.65 -19.32
CA TRP A 359 14.14 18.83 -19.51
C TRP A 359 15.02 20.07 -19.60
N ASP A 360 14.92 20.81 -20.69
CA ASP A 360 15.65 22.06 -20.90
C ASP A 360 14.90 23.24 -20.27
N PRO A 361 15.47 23.91 -19.25
CA PRO A 361 14.82 25.04 -18.59
C PRO A 361 14.62 26.28 -19.45
N VAL A 362 15.44 26.47 -20.47
CA VAL A 362 15.44 27.68 -21.31
C VAL A 362 14.43 27.54 -22.42
N THR A 363 14.45 26.40 -23.12
CA THR A 363 13.55 26.15 -24.26
C THR A 363 12.23 25.51 -23.81
N ARG A 364 12.13 25.06 -22.55
CA ARG A 364 11.04 24.23 -22.00
C ARG A 364 10.84 22.92 -22.76
N HIS A 365 11.82 22.49 -23.53
CA HIS A 365 11.71 21.30 -24.34
C HIS A 365 12.05 20.04 -23.53
N ALA A 366 11.19 19.04 -23.61
CA ALA A 366 11.39 17.74 -22.96
C ALA A 366 12.01 16.73 -23.93
N HIS A 367 13.07 16.05 -23.49
CA HIS A 367 13.59 14.86 -24.15
C HIS A 367 12.90 13.62 -23.57
N MET A 368 12.21 12.87 -24.43
CA MET A 368 11.43 11.70 -24.03
C MET A 368 12.25 10.40 -24.14
N ARG A 369 11.96 9.44 -23.27
CA ARG A 369 12.52 8.08 -23.28
C ARG A 369 11.42 7.07 -22.99
N VAL A 370 11.42 5.96 -23.71
CA VAL A 370 10.51 4.82 -23.45
C VAL A 370 11.19 3.80 -22.54
N ILE A 371 10.49 3.37 -21.50
CA ILE A 371 10.96 2.36 -20.53
C ILE A 371 9.86 1.33 -20.24
N PRO A 372 10.19 0.14 -19.68
CA PRO A 372 9.20 -0.77 -19.16
C PRO A 372 8.32 -0.08 -18.09
N ASN A 373 7.02 -0.33 -18.14
CA ASN A 373 6.07 0.31 -17.25
C ASN A 373 5.90 -0.50 -15.94
N PRO A 374 6.38 -0.01 -14.79
CA PRO A 374 6.23 -0.70 -13.50
C PRO A 374 4.77 -0.71 -13.00
N MET A 375 3.87 0.06 -13.61
CA MET A 375 2.43 0.04 -13.30
C MET A 375 1.66 -1.02 -14.09
N TYR A 376 2.24 -1.61 -15.13
CA TYR A 376 1.61 -2.70 -15.89
C TYR A 376 1.48 -3.96 -15.03
N ARG A 377 2.59 -4.35 -14.38
CA ARG A 377 2.68 -5.49 -13.47
C ARG A 377 3.86 -5.32 -12.52
N PHE A 378 3.79 -5.90 -11.34
CA PHE A 378 4.98 -6.13 -10.53
C PHE A 378 5.75 -7.33 -11.08
N GLN A 379 7.07 -7.30 -10.99
CA GLN A 379 7.95 -8.43 -11.28
C GLN A 379 8.93 -8.62 -10.14
N MET A 380 9.14 -9.86 -9.74
CA MET A 380 10.07 -10.21 -8.67
C MET A 380 11.49 -9.71 -9.01
N PRO A 381 12.17 -9.03 -8.06
CA PRO A 381 13.54 -8.59 -8.26
C PRO A 381 14.45 -9.81 -8.49
N GLY A 382 15.21 -9.79 -9.59
CA GLY A 382 16.06 -10.91 -10.01
C GLY A 382 15.39 -11.89 -10.99
N GLY A 383 14.12 -11.68 -11.35
CA GLY A 383 13.43 -12.41 -12.42
C GLY A 383 13.20 -13.89 -12.11
N ARG A 384 13.09 -14.26 -10.83
CA ARG A 384 12.81 -15.63 -10.38
C ARG A 384 11.39 -15.73 -9.81
N PRO A 385 10.77 -16.92 -9.84
CA PRO A 385 9.43 -17.10 -9.30
C PRO A 385 9.32 -16.73 -7.82
N MET A 386 8.17 -16.26 -7.36
CA MET A 386 7.95 -15.84 -5.97
C MET A 386 8.24 -16.94 -4.95
N GLY A 387 8.13 -18.22 -5.35
CA GLY A 387 8.46 -19.39 -4.51
C GLY A 387 9.92 -19.83 -4.55
N ASP A 388 10.80 -19.14 -5.29
CA ASP A 388 12.18 -19.56 -5.51
C ASP A 388 12.98 -19.62 -4.18
N PRO A 389 13.69 -20.72 -3.88
CA PRO A 389 14.46 -20.87 -2.64
C PRO A 389 15.54 -19.80 -2.41
N SER A 390 16.00 -19.11 -3.45
CA SER A 390 16.98 -18.03 -3.32
C SER A 390 16.46 -16.80 -2.56
N TYR A 391 15.14 -16.65 -2.45
CA TYR A 391 14.52 -15.63 -1.60
C TYR A 391 14.48 -16.02 -0.11
N GLY A 392 14.94 -17.22 0.25
CA GLY A 392 15.02 -17.70 1.63
C GLY A 392 13.66 -17.68 2.32
N ASP A 393 13.58 -17.01 3.47
CA ASP A 393 12.34 -16.89 4.26
C ASP A 393 11.32 -15.91 3.66
N TYR A 394 11.66 -15.22 2.57
CA TYR A 394 10.78 -14.25 1.90
C TYR A 394 10.06 -14.84 0.68
N ARG A 395 10.03 -16.16 0.53
CA ARG A 395 9.34 -16.83 -0.59
C ARG A 395 7.85 -16.99 -0.32
N ILE A 396 7.04 -17.02 -1.39
CA ILE A 396 5.58 -17.24 -1.35
C ILE A 396 5.26 -18.68 -1.71
N ASP A 397 4.28 -19.27 -1.04
CA ASP A 397 3.67 -20.54 -1.43
C ASP A 397 2.39 -20.34 -2.25
N ASN A 398 1.92 -21.40 -2.92
CA ASN A 398 0.67 -21.35 -3.68
C ASN A 398 -0.59 -21.18 -2.80
N ALA A 399 -0.46 -21.35 -1.48
CA ALA A 399 -1.55 -21.40 -0.51
C ALA A 399 -2.78 -22.21 -0.97
N GLY A 400 -2.66 -23.22 -1.83
CA GLY A 400 -3.81 -23.94 -2.40
C GLY A 400 -4.85 -23.08 -3.13
N GLU A 401 -4.53 -21.81 -3.46
CA GLU A 401 -5.43 -20.86 -4.12
C GLU A 401 -5.09 -20.74 -5.61
N GLY A 402 -3.82 -20.56 -5.93
CA GLY A 402 -3.31 -20.37 -7.29
C GLY A 402 -1.81 -20.62 -7.38
N PRO A 403 -1.22 -20.67 -8.59
CA PRO A 403 0.19 -20.99 -8.79
C PRO A 403 1.12 -19.79 -8.48
N TRP A 404 0.91 -19.12 -7.34
CA TRP A 404 1.62 -17.89 -6.94
C TRP A 404 3.13 -18.09 -6.83
N ASP A 405 3.53 -19.25 -6.30
CA ASP A 405 4.92 -19.70 -6.19
C ASP A 405 5.62 -19.80 -7.55
N ALA A 406 4.87 -20.06 -8.63
CA ALA A 406 5.38 -20.14 -9.99
C ALA A 406 5.36 -18.79 -10.74
N CYS A 407 4.68 -17.76 -10.23
CA CYS A 407 4.63 -16.44 -10.83
C CYS A 407 5.94 -15.67 -10.59
N ILE A 408 6.50 -15.07 -11.63
CA ILE A 408 7.55 -14.04 -11.55
C ILE A 408 6.89 -12.66 -11.48
N GLY A 409 5.80 -12.46 -12.23
CA GLY A 409 5.06 -11.20 -12.24
C GLY A 409 3.55 -11.35 -12.06
N THR A 410 2.89 -10.26 -11.69
CA THR A 410 1.45 -10.25 -11.43
C THR A 410 0.62 -10.30 -12.70
N SER A 411 -0.55 -10.96 -12.61
CA SER A 411 -1.45 -11.20 -13.73
C SER A 411 -2.90 -10.81 -13.41
N ARG A 412 -3.66 -10.44 -14.44
CA ARG A 412 -5.09 -10.08 -14.40
C ARG A 412 -5.84 -10.90 -15.46
N HIS A 413 -6.77 -11.77 -15.05
CA HIS A 413 -7.54 -12.67 -15.92
C HIS A 413 -6.71 -13.56 -16.88
N ALA A 414 -5.42 -13.77 -16.60
CA ALA A 414 -4.49 -14.42 -17.52
C ALA A 414 -3.97 -15.78 -17.04
N ILE A 415 -4.04 -16.08 -15.72
CA ILE A 415 -3.54 -17.35 -15.20
C ILE A 415 -4.53 -18.44 -15.58
N SER A 416 -4.09 -19.38 -16.42
CA SER A 416 -4.82 -20.58 -16.78
C SER A 416 -3.85 -21.75 -16.90
N LEU A 417 -4.23 -22.91 -16.35
CA LEU A 417 -3.45 -24.15 -16.49
C LEU A 417 -3.51 -24.72 -17.91
N TYR A 418 -4.44 -24.22 -18.74
CA TYR A 418 -4.61 -24.61 -20.14
C TYR A 418 -3.87 -23.70 -21.12
N ASP A 419 -3.27 -22.59 -20.64
CA ASP A 419 -2.44 -21.73 -21.47
C ASP A 419 -1.07 -22.39 -21.71
N GLU A 420 -0.87 -22.92 -22.91
CA GLU A 420 0.39 -23.54 -23.33
C GLU A 420 1.56 -22.54 -23.38
N GLN A 421 1.30 -21.26 -23.67
CA GLN A 421 2.33 -20.23 -23.74
C GLN A 421 2.82 -19.81 -22.34
N ARG A 422 1.97 -19.99 -21.32
CA ARG A 422 2.22 -19.66 -19.92
C ARG A 422 2.72 -18.23 -19.72
N LEU A 423 2.19 -17.27 -20.51
CA LEU A 423 2.60 -15.87 -20.44
C LEU A 423 2.38 -15.28 -19.03
N TRP A 424 1.40 -15.82 -18.31
CA TRP A 424 1.09 -15.48 -16.93
C TRP A 424 2.25 -15.71 -15.94
N VAL A 425 3.23 -16.56 -16.26
CA VAL A 425 4.44 -16.75 -15.43
C VAL A 425 5.22 -15.45 -15.31
N GLN A 426 5.35 -14.71 -16.42
CA GLN A 426 6.00 -13.39 -16.43
C GLN A 426 5.06 -12.27 -15.96
N GLY A 427 3.78 -12.59 -15.75
CA GLY A 427 2.70 -11.66 -15.48
C GLY A 427 2.05 -11.12 -16.76
N HIS A 428 0.74 -11.29 -16.93
CA HIS A 428 0.03 -10.82 -18.12
C HIS A 428 -1.37 -10.30 -17.76
N THR A 429 -1.87 -9.33 -18.53
CA THR A 429 -3.21 -8.77 -18.37
C THR A 429 -4.07 -9.09 -19.59
N ASP A 430 -5.16 -9.83 -19.38
CA ASP A 430 -6.25 -9.95 -20.35
C ASP A 430 -7.21 -8.75 -20.16
N VAL A 431 -6.91 -7.68 -20.90
CA VAL A 431 -7.64 -6.39 -20.80
C VAL A 431 -9.12 -6.56 -21.18
N THR A 432 -9.41 -7.39 -22.18
CA THR A 432 -10.78 -7.62 -22.66
C THR A 432 -11.63 -8.24 -21.56
N LYS A 433 -11.16 -9.29 -20.90
CA LYS A 433 -11.90 -9.91 -19.79
C LYS A 433 -11.99 -8.98 -18.58
N THR A 434 -10.90 -8.29 -18.25
CA THR A 434 -10.87 -7.38 -17.10
C THR A 434 -11.90 -6.25 -17.26
N ASN A 435 -11.90 -5.56 -18.40
CA ASN A 435 -12.85 -4.49 -18.68
C ASN A 435 -14.29 -5.04 -18.81
N ALA A 436 -14.49 -6.20 -19.43
CA ALA A 436 -15.81 -6.82 -19.51
C ALA A 436 -16.39 -7.15 -18.13
N ALA A 437 -15.56 -7.54 -17.16
CA ALA A 437 -15.99 -7.81 -15.79
C ALA A 437 -16.38 -6.54 -15.01
N LEU A 438 -15.72 -5.41 -15.28
CA LEU A 438 -16.04 -4.11 -14.68
C LEU A 438 -17.31 -3.48 -15.30
N GLN A 439 -17.44 -3.58 -16.62
CA GLN A 439 -18.55 -2.97 -17.36
C GLN A 439 -19.82 -3.83 -17.25
N ARG A 440 -19.66 -5.15 -17.42
CA ARG A 440 -20.73 -6.13 -17.69
C ARG A 440 -21.43 -5.90 -19.05
N PRO A 441 -21.94 -6.95 -19.73
CA PRO A 441 -22.53 -6.79 -21.06
C PRO A 441 -23.78 -5.90 -21.05
N SER A 442 -23.85 -4.92 -21.96
CA SER A 442 -25.04 -4.12 -22.21
C SER A 442 -26.12 -4.90 -22.98
N TRP A 443 -27.39 -4.58 -22.69
CA TRP A 443 -28.55 -5.05 -23.45
C TRP A 443 -28.58 -4.36 -24.84
N PRO A 444 -29.11 -4.96 -25.91
CA PRO A 444 -29.16 -4.34 -27.25
C PRO A 444 -30.23 -3.23 -27.45
N SER A 445 -30.65 -2.50 -26.42
CA SER A 445 -31.60 -1.37 -26.57
C SER A 445 -30.94 -0.07 -26.22
N GLU A 446 -31.35 0.97 -26.91
CA GLU A 446 -30.97 2.37 -26.70
C GLU A 446 -31.26 2.90 -25.27
N LEU A 447 -31.86 2.08 -24.39
CA LEU A 447 -32.13 2.35 -22.97
C LEU A 447 -31.15 1.67 -21.99
N ALA A 448 -30.23 0.82 -22.47
CA ALA A 448 -29.28 0.06 -21.65
C ALA A 448 -27.87 0.67 -21.64
N ALA A 449 -27.79 1.99 -21.46
CA ALA A 449 -26.52 2.69 -21.36
C ALA A 449 -25.91 2.56 -19.95
N ARG A 450 -24.82 1.78 -19.85
CA ARG A 450 -23.72 1.84 -18.87
C ARG A 450 -23.98 1.23 -17.46
N ASP A 451 -23.36 0.07 -17.23
CA ASP A 451 -22.69 -0.39 -16.00
C ASP A 451 -23.44 -0.13 -14.68
N LEU A 452 -24.62 -0.72 -14.59
CA LEU A 452 -25.68 -0.26 -13.72
C LEU A 452 -25.52 -0.68 -12.25
N THR A 453 -24.92 -1.82 -11.90
CA THR A 453 -24.89 -2.29 -10.49
C THR A 453 -23.78 -1.65 -9.67
N LEU A 454 -22.56 -1.56 -10.22
CA LEU A 454 -21.40 -1.02 -9.49
C LEU A 454 -21.54 0.49 -9.27
N LYS A 455 -21.96 1.20 -10.32
CA LYS A 455 -22.24 2.64 -10.28
C LYS A 455 -23.42 2.96 -9.35
N ASP A 456 -24.51 2.19 -9.40
CA ASP A 456 -25.67 2.40 -8.50
C ASP A 456 -25.34 2.07 -7.04
N ALA A 457 -24.48 1.07 -6.79
CA ALA A 457 -23.98 0.78 -5.46
C ALA A 457 -23.19 1.97 -4.88
N VAL A 458 -22.25 2.54 -5.63
CA VAL A 458 -21.51 3.74 -5.18
C VAL A 458 -22.42 4.95 -5.01
N PHE A 459 -23.37 5.15 -5.93
CA PHE A 459 -24.37 6.21 -5.82
C PHE A 459 -25.14 6.14 -4.50
N ARG A 460 -25.68 4.97 -4.16
CA ARG A 460 -26.41 4.74 -2.91
C ARG A 460 -25.52 4.87 -1.70
N LEU A 461 -24.33 4.28 -1.73
CA LEU A 461 -23.36 4.34 -0.64
C LEU A 461 -23.05 5.79 -0.24
N LEU A 462 -22.88 6.68 -1.21
CA LEU A 462 -22.53 8.10 -0.99
C LEU A 462 -23.75 9.02 -0.79
N THR A 463 -24.95 8.57 -1.16
CA THR A 463 -26.20 9.33 -0.96
C THR A 463 -26.40 9.56 0.55
N ALA A 464 -26.60 10.81 0.93
CA ALA A 464 -26.88 11.18 2.30
C ALA A 464 -28.08 10.38 2.83
N ASN A 465 -28.01 9.95 4.09
CA ASN A 465 -29.06 9.17 4.76
C ASN A 465 -29.36 7.76 4.19
N TYR A 466 -28.63 7.24 3.20
CA TYR A 466 -28.80 5.84 2.78
C TYR A 466 -28.45 4.88 3.92
N CYS A 467 -27.20 4.89 4.37
CA CYS A 467 -26.76 4.22 5.59
C CYS A 467 -25.89 5.18 6.41
N THR A 468 -26.36 5.54 7.61
CA THR A 468 -25.69 6.53 8.49
C THR A 468 -24.87 5.90 9.61
N LYS A 469 -24.93 4.56 9.74
CA LYS A 469 -24.10 3.81 10.69
C LYS A 469 -22.75 3.47 10.06
N TYR A 470 -21.66 3.88 10.71
CA TYR A 470 -20.31 3.73 10.16
C TYR A 470 -19.90 2.26 9.98
N ASP A 471 -20.19 1.40 10.95
CA ASP A 471 -19.87 -0.02 10.92
C ASP A 471 -20.51 -0.76 9.74
N HIS A 472 -21.78 -0.46 9.45
CA HIS A 472 -22.48 -0.98 8.28
C HIS A 472 -21.96 -0.41 6.96
N PHE A 473 -21.57 0.87 6.94
CA PHE A 473 -20.92 1.48 5.79
C PHE A 473 -19.53 0.87 5.54
N ALA A 474 -18.73 0.70 6.59
CA ALA A 474 -17.31 0.43 6.50
C ALA A 474 -17.01 -1.01 6.09
N SER A 475 -17.75 -1.98 6.63
CA SER A 475 -17.39 -3.39 6.56
C SER A 475 -18.57 -4.26 6.16
N THR A 476 -18.26 -5.41 5.56
CA THR A 476 -19.22 -6.50 5.39
C THR A 476 -19.59 -7.19 6.70
N LYS A 477 -18.93 -6.91 7.83
CA LYS A 477 -19.21 -7.55 9.12
C LYS A 477 -20.68 -7.38 9.49
N HIS A 478 -21.38 -8.49 9.70
CA HIS A 478 -22.76 -8.45 10.15
C HIS A 478 -22.82 -8.22 11.66
N ALA A 479 -23.57 -7.20 12.07
CA ALA A 479 -23.95 -6.97 13.46
C ALA A 479 -25.41 -7.36 13.64
N ASP A 480 -25.81 -7.82 14.83
CA ASP A 480 -27.14 -8.39 15.11
C ASP A 480 -28.32 -7.41 14.93
N SER A 481 -28.08 -6.14 14.59
CA SER A 481 -29.13 -5.11 14.41
C SER A 481 -28.84 -4.17 13.23
N PRO A 482 -28.94 -4.64 11.97
CA PRO A 482 -29.14 -3.71 10.87
C PRO A 482 -30.57 -3.16 11.00
N ASP A 483 -30.71 -1.99 11.61
CA ASP A 483 -32.02 -1.40 11.91
C ASP A 483 -32.85 -1.13 10.63
N HIS A 484 -32.21 -1.11 9.45
CA HIS A 484 -32.82 -0.74 8.17
C HIS A 484 -32.22 -1.50 6.98
N ALA A 485 -33.04 -1.75 5.95
CA ALA A 485 -32.66 -2.52 4.76
C ALA A 485 -31.46 -1.95 4.00
N GLN A 486 -31.27 -0.63 4.04
CA GLN A 486 -30.18 0.10 3.38
C GLN A 486 -28.81 -0.23 3.99
N CYS A 487 -28.74 -0.67 5.25
CA CYS A 487 -27.51 -0.91 6.01
C CYS A 487 -26.81 -2.25 5.68
N TYR A 488 -27.10 -2.82 4.50
CA TYR A 488 -26.46 -4.03 3.99
C TYR A 488 -25.46 -3.74 2.85
N LEU A 489 -25.45 -2.50 2.34
CA LEU A 489 -24.50 -2.05 1.34
C LEU A 489 -23.28 -1.42 2.02
N SER A 490 -22.13 -2.08 1.91
CA SER A 490 -20.88 -1.62 2.52
C SER A 490 -19.81 -1.30 1.48
N LEU A 491 -18.90 -0.40 1.85
CA LEU A 491 -17.70 -0.05 1.11
C LEU A 491 -16.84 -1.29 0.86
N GLU A 492 -16.62 -2.12 1.88
CA GLU A 492 -15.87 -3.37 1.76
C GLU A 492 -16.52 -4.34 0.76
N GLY A 493 -17.86 -4.47 0.74
CA GLY A 493 -18.56 -5.35 -0.20
C GLY A 493 -18.39 -4.92 -1.66
N ILE A 494 -18.42 -3.61 -1.92
CA ILE A 494 -18.15 -3.06 -3.25
C ILE A 494 -16.68 -3.26 -3.62
N HIS A 495 -15.76 -2.98 -2.70
CA HIS A 495 -14.32 -3.24 -2.85
C HIS A 495 -14.04 -4.70 -3.24
N ASN A 496 -14.63 -5.68 -2.54
CA ASN A 496 -14.44 -7.11 -2.84
C ASN A 496 -14.86 -7.46 -4.27
N SER A 497 -15.96 -6.86 -4.74
CA SER A 497 -16.45 -7.08 -6.10
C SER A 497 -15.46 -6.55 -7.13
N VAL A 498 -14.85 -5.39 -6.88
CA VAL A 498 -13.86 -4.78 -7.77
C VAL A 498 -12.57 -5.59 -7.83
N HIS A 499 -12.08 -6.11 -6.71
CA HIS A 499 -10.96 -7.07 -6.66
C HIS A 499 -11.19 -8.26 -7.60
N ASN A 500 -12.37 -8.87 -7.50
CA ASN A 500 -12.74 -9.99 -8.37
C ASN A 500 -12.83 -9.57 -9.84
N CYS A 501 -13.46 -8.43 -10.14
CA CYS A 501 -13.54 -7.91 -11.51
C CYS A 501 -12.16 -7.69 -12.14
N ILE A 502 -11.17 -7.26 -11.36
CA ILE A 502 -9.81 -7.00 -11.85
C ILE A 502 -9.00 -8.30 -12.00
N GLY A 503 -9.02 -9.16 -10.98
CA GLY A 503 -8.19 -10.34 -10.94
C GLY A 503 -8.72 -11.48 -11.81
N GLY A 504 -10.02 -11.73 -11.75
CA GLY A 504 -10.59 -13.00 -12.17
C GLY A 504 -10.26 -14.10 -11.17
N ASN A 505 -11.26 -14.91 -10.83
CA ASN A 505 -11.17 -15.93 -9.78
C ASN A 505 -11.45 -17.35 -10.31
N ASN A 506 -11.20 -17.63 -11.59
CA ASN A 506 -11.55 -18.92 -12.17
C ASN A 506 -10.50 -19.45 -13.17
N PHE A 507 -9.98 -20.65 -12.89
CA PHE A 507 -8.94 -21.30 -13.69
C PHE A 507 -9.30 -21.57 -15.16
N LEU A 508 -10.59 -21.74 -15.47
CA LEU A 508 -11.08 -21.96 -16.83
C LEU A 508 -11.14 -20.66 -17.62
N SER A 509 -11.57 -19.57 -16.99
CA SER A 509 -11.72 -18.27 -17.67
C SER A 509 -10.50 -17.37 -17.57
N GLY A 510 -9.62 -17.61 -16.60
CA GLY A 510 -8.50 -16.74 -16.26
C GLY A 510 -8.57 -16.28 -14.81
N LEU A 511 -7.46 -16.45 -14.11
CA LEU A 511 -7.27 -16.08 -12.71
C LEU A 511 -6.20 -14.97 -12.60
N GLY A 512 -6.21 -14.22 -11.50
CA GLY A 512 -5.28 -13.11 -11.33
C GLY A 512 -5.13 -12.67 -9.88
N HIS A 513 -4.06 -11.91 -9.61
CA HIS A 513 -3.61 -11.63 -8.25
C HIS A 513 -4.62 -10.79 -7.47
N MET A 514 -5.26 -9.81 -8.14
CA MET A 514 -6.25 -8.92 -7.53
C MET A 514 -7.49 -9.64 -6.98
N ALA A 515 -7.78 -10.88 -7.36
CA ALA A 515 -8.94 -11.60 -6.81
C ALA A 515 -8.65 -12.29 -5.46
N TYR A 516 -7.37 -12.34 -5.02
CA TYR A 516 -6.94 -13.14 -3.87
C TYR A 516 -6.24 -12.30 -2.80
N VAL A 517 -6.73 -12.40 -1.56
CA VAL A 517 -6.24 -11.59 -0.42
C VAL A 517 -4.73 -11.79 -0.17
N SER A 518 -4.19 -13.00 -0.38
CA SER A 518 -2.75 -13.31 -0.21
C SER A 518 -1.85 -12.38 -1.03
N VAL A 519 -2.26 -12.11 -2.28
CA VAL A 519 -1.37 -11.60 -3.31
C VAL A 519 -1.88 -10.36 -4.04
N ALA A 520 -3.10 -9.88 -3.75
CA ALA A 520 -3.69 -8.72 -4.42
C ALA A 520 -2.80 -7.47 -4.36
N ALA A 521 -2.18 -7.20 -3.20
CA ALA A 521 -1.34 -6.03 -2.98
C ALA A 521 -0.05 -6.00 -3.81
N PHE A 522 0.36 -7.13 -4.42
CA PHE A 522 1.50 -7.16 -5.33
C PHE A 522 1.16 -6.57 -6.70
N ASP A 523 -0.11 -6.49 -7.12
CA ASP A 523 -0.46 -5.87 -8.39
C ASP A 523 -0.44 -4.33 -8.24
N PRO A 524 0.29 -3.58 -9.08
CA PRO A 524 0.34 -2.11 -9.00
C PRO A 524 -1.02 -1.41 -9.05
N VAL A 525 -2.06 -2.02 -9.66
CA VAL A 525 -3.40 -1.44 -9.71
C VAL A 525 -4.11 -1.44 -8.35
N PHE A 526 -3.67 -2.30 -7.41
CA PHE A 526 -4.17 -2.34 -6.02
C PHE A 526 -4.14 -0.96 -5.37
N TRP A 527 -3.04 -0.23 -5.55
CA TRP A 527 -2.81 1.06 -4.92
C TRP A 527 -3.73 2.14 -5.48
N LEU A 528 -4.03 2.11 -6.78
CA LEU A 528 -5.00 3.02 -7.40
C LEU A 528 -6.44 2.71 -6.96
N HIS A 529 -6.76 1.42 -6.85
CA HIS A 529 -8.05 0.94 -6.35
C HIS A 529 -8.30 1.38 -4.90
N HIS A 530 -7.36 1.10 -3.99
CA HIS A 530 -7.46 1.47 -2.58
C HIS A 530 -7.36 2.97 -2.32
N CYS A 531 -6.69 3.71 -3.20
CA CYS A 531 -6.75 5.17 -3.19
C CYS A 531 -8.17 5.68 -3.47
N ASN A 532 -8.95 5.02 -4.35
CA ASN A 532 -10.36 5.35 -4.54
C ASN A 532 -11.24 4.85 -3.39
N VAL A 533 -10.92 3.72 -2.75
CA VAL A 533 -11.61 3.30 -1.52
C VAL A 533 -11.46 4.35 -0.40
N ASP A 534 -10.26 4.90 -0.25
CA ASP A 534 -9.99 6.00 0.67
C ASP A 534 -10.74 7.29 0.30
N ARG A 535 -10.85 7.59 -1.00
CA ARG A 535 -11.68 8.68 -1.52
C ARG A 535 -13.16 8.48 -1.18
N LEU A 536 -13.70 7.28 -1.38
CA LEU A 536 -15.10 6.96 -1.06
C LEU A 536 -15.38 7.06 0.45
N LEU A 537 -14.44 6.65 1.30
CA LEU A 537 -14.51 6.92 2.74
C LEU A 537 -14.63 8.42 3.01
N TYR A 538 -13.79 9.24 2.38
CA TYR A 538 -13.81 10.69 2.59
C TYR A 538 -15.09 11.34 2.07
N LEU A 539 -15.58 10.99 0.88
CA LEU A 539 -16.86 11.49 0.36
C LEU A 539 -18.03 11.07 1.24
N TRP A 540 -18.04 9.86 1.78
CA TRP A 540 -19.06 9.43 2.74
C TRP A 540 -18.99 10.25 4.03
N GLN A 541 -17.78 10.57 4.53
CA GLN A 541 -17.61 11.45 5.68
C GLN A 541 -18.12 12.87 5.39
N CYS A 542 -17.97 13.38 4.17
CA CYS A 542 -18.55 14.66 3.75
C CYS A 542 -20.09 14.61 3.77
N SER A 543 -20.70 13.50 3.32
CA SER A 543 -22.15 13.30 3.39
C SER A 543 -22.66 13.04 4.83
N ASN A 544 -21.78 12.59 5.74
CA ASN A 544 -22.11 12.15 7.10
C ASN A 544 -21.08 12.65 8.14
N PRO A 545 -20.90 13.98 8.31
CA PRO A 545 -19.76 14.56 9.04
C PRO A 545 -19.68 14.14 10.51
N ASP A 546 -20.83 13.96 11.16
CA ASP A 546 -20.93 13.60 12.58
C ASP A 546 -20.86 12.08 12.84
N LYS A 547 -20.83 11.26 11.77
CA LYS A 547 -20.87 9.79 11.89
C LYS A 547 -19.45 9.23 11.91
N TRP A 548 -19.16 8.44 12.92
CA TRP A 548 -17.85 7.82 13.11
C TRP A 548 -17.97 6.52 13.92
N ILE A 549 -16.85 5.83 14.08
CA ILE A 549 -16.72 4.66 14.95
C ILE A 549 -16.99 5.13 16.38
N THR A 550 -18.18 4.86 16.89
CA THR A 550 -18.61 5.22 18.24
C THR A 550 -19.23 4.00 18.88
N GLN A 551 -19.01 3.82 20.19
CA GLN A 551 -19.61 2.72 20.99
C GLN A 551 -19.17 1.29 20.61
N ILE A 552 -18.24 1.14 19.65
CA ILE A 552 -17.59 -0.13 19.34
C ILE A 552 -16.34 -0.22 20.20
N GLY A 553 -16.36 -1.11 21.19
CA GLY A 553 -15.21 -1.42 22.05
C GLY A 553 -14.41 -2.63 21.54
N GLY A 554 -13.39 -3.04 22.30
CA GLY A 554 -12.61 -4.23 22.00
C GLY A 554 -11.60 -4.03 20.87
N ASP A 555 -11.39 -5.06 20.04
CA ASP A 555 -10.36 -5.13 19.00
C ASP A 555 -10.84 -4.66 17.60
N ASP A 556 -11.95 -3.92 17.57
CA ASP A 556 -12.58 -3.37 16.36
C ASP A 556 -13.07 -1.91 16.58
N GLY A 557 -12.68 -1.29 17.70
CA GLY A 557 -13.05 0.08 18.07
C GLY A 557 -12.08 1.14 17.55
N ALA A 558 -12.47 2.41 17.61
CA ALA A 558 -11.72 3.53 17.02
C ALA A 558 -10.28 3.70 17.55
N GLU A 559 -10.05 3.32 18.80
CA GLU A 559 -8.75 3.41 19.48
C GLU A 559 -7.87 2.17 19.27
N THR A 560 -8.37 1.14 18.58
CA THR A 560 -7.61 -0.08 18.31
C THR A 560 -6.36 0.23 17.49
N ASP A 561 -5.24 -0.38 17.88
CA ASP A 561 -3.97 -0.27 17.16
C ASP A 561 -4.12 -0.80 15.73
N LEU A 562 -3.86 0.07 14.77
CA LEU A 562 -3.74 -0.27 13.34
C LEU A 562 -2.33 -0.80 13.09
N VAL A 563 -2.03 -1.96 13.66
CA VAL A 563 -0.77 -2.68 13.42
C VAL A 563 -0.62 -2.95 11.91
N PRO A 564 0.58 -2.79 11.33
CA PRO A 564 1.89 -2.50 11.94
C PRO A 564 2.35 -1.03 11.83
N PHE A 565 1.41 -0.09 11.77
CA PHE A 565 1.67 1.29 11.37
C PHE A 565 2.10 2.19 12.54
N HIS A 566 3.41 2.30 12.79
CA HIS A 566 4.00 3.12 13.85
C HIS A 566 3.96 4.64 13.55
N ARG A 567 3.72 5.47 14.58
CA ARG A 567 3.63 6.94 14.43
C ARG A 567 4.99 7.63 14.49
N SER A 568 5.82 7.31 15.49
CA SER A 568 7.08 8.02 15.76
C SER A 568 8.32 7.14 15.62
N GLY A 569 8.15 5.86 15.29
CA GLY A 569 9.25 4.89 15.17
C GLY A 569 9.68 4.32 16.52
N ARG A 570 8.87 4.52 17.58
CA ARG A 570 9.02 3.82 18.86
C ARG A 570 8.27 2.51 18.78
N ARG A 571 8.74 1.47 19.47
CA ARG A 571 8.00 0.20 19.51
C ARG A 571 6.62 0.40 20.14
N ASN A 572 5.60 -0.21 19.55
CA ASN A 572 4.21 -0.23 20.02
C ASN A 572 3.52 1.15 20.06
N ASP A 573 3.89 2.05 19.15
CA ASP A 573 3.29 3.40 19.02
C ASP A 573 2.37 3.55 17.79
N PHE A 574 1.49 2.57 17.58
CA PHE A 574 0.67 2.48 16.36
C PHE A 574 -0.31 3.65 16.18
N PHE A 575 -0.71 3.89 14.93
CA PHE A 575 -1.88 4.69 14.60
C PHE A 575 -3.16 3.97 15.05
N ASN A 576 -4.22 4.74 15.26
CA ASN A 576 -5.58 4.25 15.42
C ASN A 576 -6.52 5.00 14.45
N SER A 577 -7.79 4.60 14.37
CA SER A 577 -8.74 5.18 13.43
C SER A 577 -8.97 6.68 13.67
N ASP A 578 -9.00 7.13 14.92
CA ASP A 578 -9.20 8.55 15.26
C ASP A 578 -8.05 9.43 14.75
N GLY A 579 -6.81 8.95 14.89
CA GLY A 579 -5.62 9.63 14.37
C GLY A 579 -5.55 9.69 12.85
N LEU A 580 -6.40 8.96 12.13
CA LEU A 580 -6.45 8.90 10.66
C LEU A 580 -7.80 9.36 10.09
N ARG A 581 -8.68 9.92 10.93
CA ARG A 581 -10.06 10.26 10.53
C ARG A 581 -10.12 11.26 9.39
N ARG A 582 -9.25 12.29 9.40
CA ARG A 582 -9.34 13.41 8.45
C ARG A 582 -8.11 13.52 7.53
N PRO A 583 -8.28 13.47 6.19
CA PRO A 583 -7.16 13.58 5.23
C PRO A 583 -6.32 14.87 5.35
N ASP A 584 -6.94 16.00 5.70
CA ASP A 584 -6.26 17.29 5.90
C ASP A 584 -5.15 17.22 6.96
N SER A 585 -5.42 16.54 8.09
CA SER A 585 -4.45 16.26 9.15
C SER A 585 -3.32 15.33 8.70
N LEU A 586 -3.51 14.64 7.57
CA LEU A 586 -2.55 13.77 6.91
C LEU A 586 -1.95 14.43 5.65
N HIS A 587 -2.13 15.75 5.49
CA HIS A 587 -1.52 16.57 4.43
C HIS A 587 -1.87 16.19 2.99
N TYR A 588 -3.02 15.55 2.78
CA TYR A 588 -3.59 15.32 1.46
C TYR A 588 -5.09 15.61 1.45
N THR A 589 -5.63 15.75 0.25
CA THR A 589 -7.08 15.84 0.00
C THR A 589 -7.41 15.16 -1.33
N PHE A 590 -8.60 15.38 -1.88
CA PHE A 590 -9.01 14.90 -3.21
C PHE A 590 -9.43 16.08 -4.09
N ASP A 591 -9.30 15.93 -5.40
CA ASP A 591 -9.71 16.95 -6.39
C ASP A 591 -11.23 17.16 -6.43
N ASP A 592 -12.03 16.26 -5.82
CA ASP A 592 -13.46 16.47 -5.55
C ASP A 592 -13.74 17.76 -4.77
N MET A 593 -12.80 18.18 -3.91
CA MET A 593 -12.94 19.38 -3.09
C MET A 593 -13.18 20.63 -3.93
N GLU A 594 -12.66 20.68 -5.15
CA GLU A 594 -12.89 21.80 -6.09
C GLU A 594 -14.37 21.95 -6.48
N SER A 595 -15.15 20.87 -6.34
CA SER A 595 -16.57 20.80 -6.76
C SER A 595 -17.55 20.78 -5.59
N ILE A 596 -17.10 20.62 -4.35
CA ILE A 596 -18.00 20.41 -3.19
C ILE A 596 -17.86 21.45 -2.07
N VAL A 597 -16.92 22.39 -2.19
CA VAL A 597 -16.75 23.48 -1.21
C VAL A 597 -17.28 24.81 -1.70
N ASP A 598 -17.66 25.69 -0.76
CA ASP A 598 -18.03 27.08 -1.05
C ASP A 598 -16.81 28.02 -1.14
N SER A 599 -17.06 29.33 -1.22
CA SER A 599 -16.01 30.35 -1.29
C SER A 599 -15.11 30.42 -0.05
N ASP A 600 -15.60 29.95 1.10
CA ASP A 600 -14.85 29.91 2.36
C ASP A 600 -14.05 28.61 2.50
N GLY A 601 -14.29 27.63 1.60
CA GLY A 601 -13.62 26.33 1.59
C GLY A 601 -14.32 25.29 2.46
N GLU A 602 -15.54 25.58 2.92
CA GLU A 602 -16.36 24.66 3.71
C GLU A 602 -17.22 23.78 2.81
N ILE A 603 -17.49 22.54 3.25
CA ILE A 603 -18.32 21.60 2.48
C ILE A 603 -19.74 22.15 2.33
N CYS A 604 -20.18 22.37 1.09
CA CYS A 604 -21.54 22.76 0.75
C CYS A 604 -22.36 21.52 0.36
N LYS A 605 -23.45 21.26 1.10
CA LYS A 605 -24.29 20.06 0.88
C LYS A 605 -24.89 20.00 -0.52
N GLU A 606 -25.35 21.12 -1.06
CA GLU A 606 -25.92 21.21 -2.41
C GLU A 606 -24.88 20.89 -3.49
N TYR A 607 -23.64 21.37 -3.30
CA TYR A 607 -22.54 21.10 -4.21
C TYR A 607 -22.09 19.64 -4.15
N LEU A 608 -22.00 19.08 -2.93
CA LEU A 608 -21.73 17.66 -2.72
C LEU A 608 -22.78 16.77 -3.39
N ASN A 609 -24.07 17.05 -3.17
CA ASN A 609 -25.16 16.34 -3.79
C ASN A 609 -25.08 16.42 -5.33
N LYS A 610 -24.87 17.62 -5.86
CA LYS A 610 -24.69 17.83 -7.30
C LYS A 610 -23.54 17.02 -7.87
N HIS A 611 -22.41 17.00 -7.17
CA HIS A 611 -21.22 16.25 -7.57
C HIS A 611 -21.50 14.74 -7.61
N ILE A 612 -22.06 14.17 -6.53
CA ILE A 612 -22.42 12.74 -6.45
C ILE A 612 -23.48 12.37 -7.50
N ASN A 613 -24.55 13.17 -7.62
CA ASN A 613 -25.64 12.95 -8.57
C ASN A 613 -25.14 13.01 -10.02
N THR A 614 -24.20 13.91 -10.32
CA THR A 614 -23.59 14.02 -11.65
C THR A 614 -22.68 12.83 -11.97
N LEU A 615 -21.85 12.40 -11.02
CA LEU A 615 -20.91 11.29 -11.24
C LEU A 615 -21.62 9.94 -11.30
N TYR A 616 -22.46 9.65 -10.31
CA TYR A 616 -22.96 8.29 -10.04
C TYR A 616 -24.48 8.14 -10.19
N GLY A 617 -25.23 9.25 -10.16
CA GLY A 617 -26.68 9.25 -10.31
C GLY A 617 -27.17 8.74 -11.67
N PRO A 618 -28.50 8.66 -11.86
CA PRO A 618 -29.10 8.40 -13.16
C PRO A 618 -28.76 9.53 -14.16
N VAL A 619 -29.17 9.36 -15.42
CA VAL A 619 -28.97 10.39 -16.44
C VAL A 619 -29.58 11.74 -16.00
N PRO A 620 -28.95 12.90 -16.28
CA PRO A 620 -29.40 14.19 -15.78
C PRO A 620 -30.86 14.53 -16.07
N SER A 621 -31.41 14.07 -17.20
CA SER A 621 -32.83 14.27 -17.54
C SER A 621 -33.80 13.66 -16.53
N ALA A 622 -33.40 12.62 -15.80
CA ALA A 622 -34.22 11.99 -14.76
C ALA A 622 -34.46 12.91 -13.54
N PHE A 623 -33.60 13.91 -13.33
CA PHE A 623 -33.76 14.91 -12.26
C PHE A 623 -34.65 16.10 -12.67
N ASN A 624 -34.99 16.22 -13.96
CA ASN A 624 -35.88 17.28 -14.47
C ASN A 624 -37.37 16.89 -14.41
N ASP A 625 -37.66 15.59 -14.35
CA ASP A 625 -39.00 15.02 -14.14
C ASP A 625 -38.88 13.92 -13.08
N PRO A 626 -38.63 14.29 -11.81
CA PRO A 626 -38.39 13.31 -10.77
C PRO A 626 -39.64 12.48 -10.51
N ARG A 627 -39.48 11.17 -10.58
CA ARG A 627 -40.54 10.20 -10.32
C ARG A 627 -40.22 9.37 -9.09
N LYS A 628 -41.28 9.04 -8.35
CA LYS A 628 -41.20 8.02 -7.32
C LYS A 628 -41.32 6.65 -8.00
N ASP A 629 -40.28 5.86 -7.86
CA ASP A 629 -40.09 4.58 -8.52
C ASP A 629 -40.03 3.45 -7.48
N VAL A 630 -40.47 2.25 -7.86
CA VAL A 630 -40.24 1.05 -7.04
C VAL A 630 -38.75 0.71 -7.07
N ASP A 631 -38.20 0.46 -5.89
CA ASP A 631 -36.77 0.23 -5.66
C ASP A 631 -36.51 -1.18 -5.12
N PRO A 632 -36.24 -2.15 -6.02
CA PRO A 632 -35.92 -3.51 -5.60
C PRO A 632 -34.45 -3.66 -5.17
N VAL A 633 -34.24 -4.34 -4.04
CA VAL A 633 -32.91 -4.73 -3.54
C VAL A 633 -32.91 -6.18 -3.04
N ILE A 634 -31.77 -6.86 -3.12
CA ILE A 634 -31.55 -8.13 -2.45
C ILE A 634 -30.56 -7.91 -1.31
N ASN A 635 -30.99 -8.19 -0.08
CA ASN A 635 -30.11 -8.23 1.08
C ASN A 635 -29.71 -9.67 1.36
N ILE A 636 -28.43 -9.89 1.68
CA ILE A 636 -27.85 -11.20 1.96
C ILE A 636 -27.12 -11.15 3.30
N ILE A 637 -27.36 -12.14 4.15
CA ILE A 637 -26.48 -12.53 5.26
C ILE A 637 -25.82 -13.85 4.86
N TYR A 638 -24.51 -13.96 5.05
CA TYR A 638 -23.76 -15.14 4.67
C TYR A 638 -22.60 -15.40 5.61
N ASP A 639 -22.25 -16.67 5.78
CA ASP A 639 -21.02 -17.06 6.44
C ASP A 639 -19.86 -17.01 5.44
N ARG A 640 -19.14 -15.89 5.44
CA ARG A 640 -17.93 -15.68 4.63
C ARG A 640 -16.90 -16.80 4.84
N TYR A 641 -16.94 -17.50 5.98
CA TYR A 641 -16.01 -18.54 6.40
C TYR A 641 -16.51 -19.97 6.17
N ALA A 642 -17.67 -20.12 5.53
CA ALA A 642 -18.16 -21.43 5.10
C ALA A 642 -17.11 -22.15 4.24
N LEU A 643 -17.25 -23.48 4.15
CA LEU A 643 -16.36 -24.33 3.33
C LEU A 643 -14.88 -24.18 3.73
N ASP A 644 -14.60 -24.07 5.03
CA ASP A 644 -13.26 -23.88 5.58
C ASP A 644 -12.52 -22.65 5.04
N GLY A 645 -13.25 -21.57 4.76
CA GLY A 645 -12.72 -20.30 4.26
C GLY A 645 -12.39 -20.30 2.76
N LEU A 646 -12.72 -21.38 2.04
CA LEU A 646 -12.64 -21.39 0.58
C LEU A 646 -13.48 -20.26 -0.01
N GLN A 647 -12.92 -19.57 -0.99
CA GLN A 647 -13.62 -18.50 -1.70
C GLN A 647 -14.81 -19.09 -2.47
N TYR A 648 -15.94 -18.41 -2.34
CA TYR A 648 -17.14 -18.66 -3.13
C TYR A 648 -17.83 -17.35 -3.49
N ALA A 649 -18.67 -17.42 -4.52
CA ALA A 649 -19.50 -16.31 -4.98
C ALA A 649 -20.98 -16.71 -5.01
N LEU A 650 -21.84 -15.74 -4.77
CA LEU A 650 -23.28 -15.84 -5.01
C LEU A 650 -23.62 -14.99 -6.23
N HIS A 651 -24.19 -15.58 -7.27
CA HIS A 651 -24.57 -14.88 -8.51
C HIS A 651 -26.09 -14.82 -8.65
N PHE A 652 -26.60 -13.67 -9.07
CA PHE A 652 -28.03 -13.40 -9.25
C PHE A 652 -28.30 -12.96 -10.68
N PHE A 653 -29.37 -13.49 -11.28
CA PHE A 653 -29.70 -13.30 -12.69
C PHE A 653 -31.15 -12.91 -12.88
N LEU A 654 -31.43 -12.11 -13.92
CA LEU A 654 -32.79 -11.81 -14.39
C LEU A 654 -32.99 -12.39 -15.79
N GLY A 655 -33.58 -13.57 -15.87
CA GLY A 655 -33.83 -14.32 -17.10
C GLY A 655 -33.03 -15.61 -17.18
N ARG A 656 -32.98 -16.21 -18.37
CA ARG A 656 -32.38 -17.54 -18.60
C ARG A 656 -30.86 -17.52 -18.56
N VAL A 657 -30.28 -18.42 -17.74
CA VAL A 657 -28.84 -18.71 -17.71
C VAL A 657 -28.44 -19.72 -18.79
N ASP A 658 -27.40 -19.40 -19.56
CA ASP A 658 -26.87 -20.25 -20.63
C ASP A 658 -25.86 -21.26 -20.09
N ARG A 659 -26.15 -22.57 -20.25
CA ARG A 659 -25.34 -23.64 -19.64
C ARG A 659 -23.87 -23.71 -20.09
N ASN A 660 -23.54 -23.15 -21.25
CA ASN A 660 -22.20 -23.20 -21.83
C ASN A 660 -21.37 -21.92 -21.55
N ILE A 661 -21.92 -20.98 -20.80
CA ILE A 661 -21.25 -19.73 -20.44
C ILE A 661 -20.95 -19.79 -18.94
N PRO A 662 -19.72 -19.46 -18.48
CA PRO A 662 -19.44 -19.34 -17.06
C PRO A 662 -20.40 -18.35 -16.38
N TYR A 663 -20.84 -18.65 -15.16
CA TYR A 663 -21.86 -17.86 -14.44
C TYR A 663 -21.51 -16.36 -14.34
N GLN A 664 -20.24 -16.05 -14.09
CA GLN A 664 -19.73 -14.69 -14.00
C GLN A 664 -19.73 -13.91 -15.34
N HIS A 665 -19.90 -14.61 -16.46
CA HIS A 665 -19.94 -14.01 -17.82
C HIS A 665 -21.34 -14.01 -18.44
N GLN A 666 -22.35 -14.43 -17.69
CA GLN A 666 -23.73 -14.48 -18.16
C GLN A 666 -24.25 -13.08 -18.47
N ARG A 667 -24.96 -12.95 -19.59
CA ARG A 667 -25.54 -11.66 -20.03
C ARG A 667 -26.65 -11.16 -19.10
N ASN A 668 -27.34 -12.07 -18.44
CA ASN A 668 -28.42 -11.80 -17.50
C ASN A 668 -27.94 -11.66 -16.04
N LEU A 669 -26.63 -11.65 -15.78
CA LEU A 669 -26.06 -11.45 -14.43
C LEU A 669 -26.29 -10.01 -13.95
N VAL A 670 -27.05 -9.85 -12.87
CA VAL A 670 -27.41 -8.53 -12.32
C VAL A 670 -26.63 -8.17 -11.07
N GLY A 671 -26.07 -9.15 -10.36
CA GLY A 671 -25.34 -8.90 -9.13
C GLY A 671 -24.58 -10.13 -8.67
N SER A 672 -23.49 -9.88 -7.94
CA SER A 672 -22.68 -10.92 -7.33
C SER A 672 -22.27 -10.50 -5.93
N VAL A 673 -22.21 -11.46 -5.00
CA VAL A 673 -21.50 -11.31 -3.73
C VAL A 673 -20.27 -12.18 -3.79
N TYR A 674 -19.11 -11.61 -3.50
CA TYR A 674 -17.84 -12.32 -3.46
C TYR A 674 -17.27 -12.26 -2.05
N THR A 675 -16.88 -13.42 -1.52
CA THR A 675 -16.44 -13.55 -0.13
C THR A 675 -15.06 -12.96 0.14
N PHE A 676 -14.18 -12.91 -0.87
CA PHE A 676 -12.81 -12.38 -0.75
C PHE A 676 -12.12 -12.84 0.54
N THR A 677 -11.93 -14.14 0.66
CA THR A 677 -11.43 -14.83 1.86
C THR A 677 -10.08 -15.48 1.65
N PHE A 678 -9.58 -16.09 2.72
CA PHE A 678 -8.39 -16.90 2.74
C PHE A 678 -8.73 -18.28 3.33
N PRO A 679 -8.42 -19.40 2.66
CA PRO A 679 -8.70 -20.75 3.18
C PRO A 679 -8.03 -20.99 4.54
N PHE A 680 -8.72 -21.58 5.51
CA PHE A 680 -8.17 -21.77 6.87
C PHE A 680 -7.02 -22.76 6.95
N ALA A 681 -7.08 -23.81 6.13
CA ALA A 681 -6.15 -24.92 6.15
C ALA A 681 -5.41 -25.02 4.82
N GLY A 682 -4.12 -25.35 4.90
CA GLY A 682 -3.36 -25.85 3.76
C GLY A 682 -3.40 -27.36 3.62
N PRO A 683 -2.70 -27.91 2.61
CA PRO A 683 -2.56 -29.35 2.39
C PRO A 683 -2.19 -30.15 3.65
N ASN A 684 -1.61 -29.48 4.67
CA ASN A 684 -1.16 -30.08 5.93
C ASN A 684 -1.95 -29.60 7.18
N GLY A 685 -3.13 -28.98 7.04
CA GLY A 685 -3.94 -28.51 8.19
C GLY A 685 -3.48 -27.19 8.85
N THR A 686 -2.59 -26.46 8.17
CA THR A 686 -1.89 -25.25 8.65
C THR A 686 -2.81 -24.01 8.71
N THR A 687 -2.84 -23.26 9.81
CA THR A 687 -3.62 -22.01 9.95
C THR A 687 -3.10 -20.92 9.04
N ARG A 688 -3.92 -20.49 8.07
CA ARG A 688 -3.43 -19.55 7.07
C ARG A 688 -3.72 -18.06 7.27
N CYS A 689 -4.84 -17.66 7.86
CA CYS A 689 -5.09 -16.25 8.18
C CYS A 689 -5.58 -16.10 9.64
N PRO A 690 -4.82 -15.43 10.53
CA PRO A 690 -5.21 -15.25 11.92
C PRO A 690 -6.54 -14.51 12.08
N ASN A 691 -6.71 -13.41 11.34
CA ASN A 691 -7.94 -12.61 11.34
C ASN A 691 -9.14 -13.47 10.91
N CYS A 692 -9.08 -14.13 9.75
CA CYS A 692 -10.20 -14.93 9.24
C CYS A 692 -10.53 -16.10 10.19
N ARG A 693 -9.51 -16.79 10.73
CA ARG A 693 -9.74 -17.92 11.65
C ARG A 693 -10.33 -17.48 12.98
N GLN A 694 -9.90 -16.34 13.52
CA GLN A 694 -10.47 -15.77 14.75
C GLN A 694 -11.95 -15.45 14.56
N GLN A 695 -12.29 -14.82 13.43
CA GLN A 695 -13.67 -14.49 13.11
C GLN A 695 -14.54 -15.72 12.86
N ALA A 696 -14.02 -16.72 12.14
CA ALA A 696 -14.71 -18.00 11.94
C ALA A 696 -14.99 -18.73 13.26
N LYS A 697 -14.00 -18.79 14.18
CA LYS A 697 -14.18 -19.35 15.53
C LYS A 697 -15.23 -18.60 16.34
N ALA A 698 -15.35 -17.29 16.13
CA ALA A 698 -16.35 -16.44 16.78
C ALA A 698 -17.73 -16.48 16.09
N GLY A 699 -17.87 -17.20 14.96
CA GLY A 699 -19.13 -17.27 14.22
C GLY A 699 -19.55 -15.94 13.60
N VAL A 700 -18.60 -15.07 13.27
CA VAL A 700 -18.87 -13.74 12.69
C VAL A 700 -19.41 -13.91 11.27
N LEU A 701 -20.61 -13.39 11.03
CA LEU A 701 -21.24 -13.40 9.72
C LEU A 701 -20.90 -12.13 8.92
N SER A 702 -21.21 -12.16 7.64
CA SER A 702 -21.12 -11.02 6.74
C SER A 702 -22.47 -10.67 6.13
N HIS A 703 -22.64 -9.42 5.71
CA HIS A 703 -23.79 -8.94 4.96
C HIS A 703 -23.39 -8.39 3.58
N ALA A 704 -24.35 -8.33 2.67
CA ALA A 704 -24.22 -7.65 1.37
C ALA A 704 -25.59 -7.20 0.85
N GLN A 705 -25.58 -6.24 -0.08
CA GLN A 705 -26.77 -5.80 -0.80
C GLN A 705 -26.50 -5.73 -2.30
N ILE A 706 -27.49 -6.12 -3.09
CA ILE A 706 -27.50 -5.99 -4.54
C ILE A 706 -28.67 -5.07 -4.93
N PRO A 707 -28.40 -3.83 -5.33
CA PRO A 707 -29.40 -2.97 -5.95
C PRO A 707 -29.83 -3.51 -7.32
N LEU A 708 -31.14 -3.55 -7.58
CA LEU A 708 -31.70 -4.05 -8.84
C LEU A 708 -32.43 -2.98 -9.66
N THR A 709 -32.59 -1.78 -9.13
CA THR A 709 -33.42 -0.70 -9.72
C THR A 709 -33.01 -0.32 -11.12
N ARG A 710 -31.71 -0.32 -11.39
CA ARG A 710 -31.19 -0.05 -12.72
C ARG A 710 -31.15 -1.31 -13.60
N SER A 711 -31.08 -2.50 -13.01
CA SER A 711 -31.09 -3.78 -13.75
C SER A 711 -32.49 -4.20 -14.21
N VAL A 712 -33.54 -3.61 -13.65
CA VAL A 712 -34.95 -3.93 -13.95
C VAL A 712 -35.58 -2.78 -14.72
N ALA A 713 -36.13 -3.08 -15.89
CA ALA A 713 -36.81 -2.09 -16.72
C ALA A 713 -37.98 -1.44 -15.95
N GLN A 714 -38.16 -0.13 -16.11
CA GLN A 714 -39.17 0.63 -15.36
C GLN A 714 -40.59 0.07 -15.53
N ASP A 715 -40.91 -0.46 -16.72
CA ASP A 715 -42.19 -1.09 -17.02
C ASP A 715 -42.48 -2.35 -16.21
N GLU A 716 -41.44 -3.09 -15.83
CA GLU A 716 -41.54 -4.29 -14.99
C GLU A 716 -41.59 -3.94 -13.50
N ARG A 717 -41.45 -2.65 -13.14
CA ARG A 717 -41.45 -2.16 -11.75
C ARG A 717 -42.28 -0.89 -11.55
N ARG A 718 -43.37 -0.73 -12.31
CA ARG A 718 -44.31 0.41 -12.16
C ARG A 718 -45.01 0.40 -10.79
N THR A 719 -45.37 -0.79 -10.32
CA THR A 719 -45.93 -1.02 -8.98
C THR A 719 -45.18 -2.16 -8.27
N PRO A 720 -45.26 -2.25 -6.92
CA PRO A 720 -44.69 -3.37 -6.19
C PRO A 720 -45.24 -4.74 -6.64
N ALA A 721 -46.47 -4.78 -7.15
CA ALA A 721 -47.08 -5.99 -7.68
C ALA A 721 -46.45 -6.41 -9.01
N ASP A 722 -46.19 -5.46 -9.92
CA ASP A 722 -45.51 -5.72 -11.20
C ASP A 722 -44.10 -6.26 -10.95
N ALA A 723 -43.34 -5.58 -10.08
CA ALA A 723 -41.98 -5.99 -9.71
C ALA A 723 -41.97 -7.40 -9.10
N ARG A 724 -42.90 -7.70 -8.18
CA ARG A 724 -43.03 -9.04 -7.59
C ARG A 724 -43.28 -10.11 -8.65
N ASN A 725 -44.22 -9.87 -9.57
CA ASN A 725 -44.55 -10.82 -10.63
C ASN A 725 -43.36 -11.05 -11.58
N TYR A 726 -42.62 -9.99 -11.90
CA TYR A 726 -41.41 -10.06 -12.70
C TYR A 726 -40.32 -10.92 -12.03
N PHE A 727 -40.01 -10.66 -10.75
CA PHE A 727 -38.99 -11.44 -10.05
C PHE A 727 -39.38 -12.90 -9.88
N GLN A 728 -40.66 -13.21 -9.61
CA GLN A 728 -41.13 -14.60 -9.53
C GLN A 728 -40.90 -15.38 -10.83
N ARG A 729 -40.88 -14.69 -11.97
CA ARG A 729 -40.67 -15.29 -13.29
C ARG A 729 -39.19 -15.37 -13.69
N GLU A 730 -38.44 -14.30 -13.43
CA GLU A 730 -37.12 -14.09 -14.03
C GLU A 730 -35.94 -14.26 -13.06
N LEU A 731 -36.14 -14.07 -11.75
CA LEU A 731 -35.03 -14.06 -10.79
C LEU A 731 -34.53 -15.48 -10.52
N GLN A 732 -33.25 -15.71 -10.82
CA GLN A 732 -32.53 -16.95 -10.54
C GLN A 732 -31.24 -16.66 -9.78
N TRP A 733 -30.73 -17.63 -9.03
CA TRP A 733 -29.44 -17.47 -8.35
C TRP A 733 -28.67 -18.79 -8.22
N VAL A 734 -27.37 -18.68 -7.95
CA VAL A 734 -26.49 -19.84 -7.73
C VAL A 734 -25.31 -19.47 -6.83
N ALA A 735 -24.86 -20.42 -6.01
CA ALA A 735 -23.58 -20.35 -5.32
C ALA A 735 -22.52 -21.13 -6.10
N VAL A 736 -21.31 -20.58 -6.24
CA VAL A 736 -20.21 -21.20 -7.01
C VAL A 736 -18.87 -21.06 -6.29
N LEU A 737 -18.01 -22.07 -6.43
CA LEU A 737 -16.59 -21.99 -6.08
C LEU A 737 -15.83 -21.25 -7.19
N ASP A 738 -14.61 -20.83 -6.89
CA ASP A 738 -13.65 -20.29 -7.85
C ASP A 738 -13.38 -21.20 -9.05
N SER A 739 -13.48 -22.53 -8.88
CA SER A 739 -13.41 -23.47 -10.01
C SER A 739 -14.54 -23.30 -11.03
N GLY A 740 -15.54 -22.47 -10.73
CA GLY A 740 -16.82 -22.39 -11.45
C GLY A 740 -17.79 -23.51 -11.08
N ALA A 741 -17.39 -24.43 -10.20
CA ALA A 741 -18.24 -25.51 -9.75
C ALA A 741 -19.36 -24.96 -8.86
N LYS A 742 -20.59 -25.36 -9.18
CA LYS A 742 -21.76 -25.01 -8.40
C LYS A 742 -21.73 -25.67 -7.02
N ILE A 743 -22.15 -24.89 -6.03
CA ILE A 743 -22.31 -25.28 -4.63
C ILE A 743 -23.81 -25.36 -4.32
N PRO A 744 -24.34 -26.49 -3.81
CA PRO A 744 -25.70 -26.52 -3.30
C PRO A 744 -25.83 -25.60 -2.09
N SER A 745 -26.78 -24.66 -2.11
CA SER A 745 -26.99 -23.65 -1.05
C SER A 745 -26.97 -24.22 0.37
N LYS A 746 -27.59 -25.39 0.58
CA LYS A 746 -27.63 -26.13 1.85
C LYS A 746 -26.26 -26.45 2.47
N THR A 747 -25.18 -26.44 1.67
CA THR A 747 -23.81 -26.70 2.14
C THR A 747 -23.15 -25.47 2.74
N LEU A 748 -23.71 -24.27 2.49
CA LEU A 748 -23.29 -23.01 3.10
C LEU A 748 -23.88 -22.83 4.52
N GLY A 749 -24.55 -23.84 5.05
CA GLY A 749 -25.13 -23.85 6.39
C GLY A 749 -26.42 -23.04 6.51
N ASN A 750 -26.92 -22.93 7.73
CA ASN A 750 -28.18 -22.23 8.04
C ASN A 750 -28.00 -20.70 8.13
N ALA A 751 -26.77 -20.20 8.03
CA ALA A 751 -26.48 -18.76 8.14
C ALA A 751 -26.72 -17.98 6.84
N LEU A 752 -26.94 -18.67 5.71
CA LEU A 752 -27.28 -18.01 4.45
C LEU A 752 -28.74 -17.56 4.46
N GLU A 753 -28.95 -16.26 4.56
CA GLU A 753 -30.27 -15.64 4.44
C GLU A 753 -30.27 -14.69 3.25
N ILE A 754 -31.21 -14.90 2.33
CA ILE A 754 -31.40 -14.04 1.16
C ILE A 754 -32.80 -13.46 1.24
N THR A 755 -32.92 -12.13 1.16
CA THR A 755 -34.19 -11.43 1.27
C THR A 755 -34.35 -10.46 0.10
N LEU A 756 -35.46 -10.59 -0.64
CA LEU A 756 -35.86 -9.63 -1.66
C LEU A 756 -36.73 -8.56 -0.99
N LEU A 757 -36.35 -7.29 -1.12
CA LEU A 757 -37.12 -6.17 -0.58
C LEU A 757 -37.55 -5.24 -1.71
N LEU A 758 -38.74 -4.70 -1.59
CA LEU A 758 -39.25 -3.63 -2.46
C LEU A 758 -39.43 -2.38 -1.62
N GLY A 759 -38.66 -1.34 -1.94
CA GLY A 759 -38.82 0.00 -1.38
C GLY A 759 -39.29 1.00 -2.42
N ALA A 760 -39.06 2.27 -2.12
CA ALA A 760 -39.23 3.37 -3.03
C ALA A 760 -37.93 4.16 -3.18
N ASN A 761 -37.64 4.56 -4.42
CA ASN A 761 -36.63 5.54 -4.76
C ASN A 761 -37.34 6.79 -5.26
N GLN A 762 -36.98 7.94 -4.71
CA GLN A 762 -37.46 9.24 -5.16
C GLN A 762 -36.27 10.15 -5.44
N LEU A 763 -36.14 10.54 -6.70
CA LEU A 763 -35.17 11.57 -7.08
C LEU A 763 -35.65 12.95 -6.62
N PRO A 764 -34.74 13.86 -6.30
CA PRO A 764 -35.07 15.24 -5.99
C PRO A 764 -35.33 16.06 -7.27
N ASP A 765 -35.93 17.25 -7.10
CA ASP A 765 -35.98 18.27 -8.15
C ASP A 765 -34.56 18.84 -8.35
N GLY A 766 -33.93 18.55 -9.49
CA GLY A 766 -32.59 19.02 -9.81
C GLY A 766 -31.45 18.19 -9.21
N LEU A 767 -30.22 18.49 -9.62
CA LEU A 767 -29.02 17.72 -9.22
C LEU A 767 -28.54 18.07 -7.81
N GLU A 768 -28.90 19.24 -7.29
CA GLU A 768 -28.47 19.75 -5.99
C GLU A 768 -29.21 19.09 -4.81
N GLY A 769 -30.35 18.46 -5.08
CA GLY A 769 -31.16 17.82 -4.05
C GLY A 769 -30.66 16.44 -3.61
N GLU A 770 -31.31 15.90 -2.58
CA GLU A 770 -30.97 14.61 -1.97
C GLU A 770 -31.95 13.51 -2.42
N PRO A 771 -31.47 12.45 -3.11
CA PRO A 771 -32.29 11.27 -3.39
C PRO A 771 -32.75 10.56 -2.11
N ASN A 772 -33.99 10.08 -2.11
CA ASN A 772 -34.58 9.40 -0.97
C ASN A 772 -34.88 7.93 -1.27
N PHE A 773 -34.30 7.03 -0.47
CA PHE A 773 -34.53 5.59 -0.51
C PHE A 773 -35.18 5.13 0.80
N SER A 774 -36.42 4.64 0.74
CA SER A 774 -37.20 4.34 1.95
C SER A 774 -38.29 3.29 1.74
N GLY A 775 -38.92 2.88 2.84
CA GLY A 775 -40.12 2.03 2.81
C GLY A 775 -39.87 0.62 2.28
N TYR A 776 -38.68 0.06 2.51
CA TYR A 776 -38.35 -1.29 2.10
C TYR A 776 -39.15 -2.31 2.91
N GLU A 777 -39.97 -3.09 2.21
CA GLU A 777 -40.71 -4.20 2.78
C GLU A 777 -40.23 -5.52 2.17
N PRO A 778 -40.02 -6.56 3.00
CA PRO A 778 -39.64 -7.87 2.50
C PRO A 778 -40.79 -8.48 1.68
N VAL A 779 -40.43 -9.12 0.58
CA VAL A 779 -41.38 -9.82 -0.29
C VAL A 779 -41.19 -11.32 -0.17
N GLY A 780 -42.28 -12.05 0.09
CA GLY A 780 -42.28 -13.51 0.07
C GLY A 780 -41.81 -14.02 -1.30
N PHE A 781 -40.65 -14.66 -1.31
CA PHE A 781 -40.00 -15.17 -2.52
C PHE A 781 -39.43 -16.57 -2.27
N ASP A 782 -39.65 -17.49 -3.22
CA ASP A 782 -39.20 -18.87 -3.09
C ASP A 782 -37.76 -19.03 -3.60
N TRP A 783 -36.81 -18.67 -2.75
CA TRP A 783 -35.38 -18.77 -3.05
C TRP A 783 -34.92 -20.20 -3.38
N LYS A 784 -35.59 -21.22 -2.83
CA LYS A 784 -35.26 -22.62 -3.09
C LYS A 784 -35.65 -23.06 -4.50
N ASN A 785 -36.72 -22.51 -5.05
CA ASN A 785 -37.11 -22.73 -6.43
C ASN A 785 -36.34 -21.84 -7.42
N ALA A 786 -35.93 -20.64 -6.99
CA ALA A 786 -35.07 -19.75 -7.78
C ALA A 786 -33.60 -20.21 -7.86
N GLU A 787 -33.14 -21.06 -6.94
CA GLU A 787 -31.80 -21.65 -7.01
C GLU A 787 -31.68 -22.52 -8.26
N ILE A 788 -30.71 -22.21 -9.13
CA ILE A 788 -30.48 -22.95 -10.37
C ILE A 788 -30.16 -24.40 -10.04
N ARG A 789 -31.04 -25.34 -10.42
CA ARG A 789 -30.83 -26.78 -10.22
C ARG A 789 -30.09 -27.37 -11.40
N ASP A 790 -29.21 -28.34 -11.14
CA ASP A 790 -28.68 -29.18 -12.20
C ASP A 790 -29.87 -29.97 -12.72
N THR A 791 -30.39 -29.51 -13.86
CA THR A 791 -31.43 -30.24 -14.56
C THR A 791 -30.74 -31.52 -15.02
N ARG A 792 -31.15 -32.65 -14.41
CA ARG A 792 -30.69 -34.00 -14.77
C ARG A 792 -30.63 -34.12 -16.29
N VAL A 793 -29.53 -34.71 -16.75
CA VAL A 793 -29.27 -35.22 -18.09
C VAL A 793 -30.53 -35.83 -18.71
#